data_AF-A0AA35VSD2-F1
#
_entry.id   AF-A0AA35VSD2-F1
#
_cell.length_a   1.000
_cell.length_b   1.000
_cell.length_c   1.000
_cell.angle_alpha   90.00
_cell.angle_beta   90.00
_cell.angle_gamma   90.00
#
_symmetry.space_group_name_H-M   'P 1'
#
loop_
_entity.id
_entity.type
_entity.pdbx_description
1 polymer ?
#
loop_
_entity_poly.entity_id
_entity_poly.type
_entity_poly.pdbx_seq_one_letter_code
_entity_poly.pdbx_strand_id
1 'polypeptide(L)'
;MASNVVFDPPGAPPTGSPTNRLAIRMTQNFDCDDQAACYPEAIRGKIPQGLKQRGIFRVRKGDEGFLVSQNPKRPQAWVEFLSPHGPVHVVVPSNSFARGRPFRPLQEKLAESFTVPIPADQSLDLSIGHDNISRFCYRFWGTVGNAQNRHAIINILGMPSQIYDRFFSAENSLRMVNTALDGILPAVRNLFQKQTWTIHDILNLRSATPNWPGDGVTIYVRPYTHLDERQQDVNDSALYVGSSNKVCRRHDQHERSIAKNDPSRHYTLAARSNSNNRKTIPLIFWPLSTYDTISGPYKFVAEQLIMGALFTWHDDIVTAANNPSVRQNWVSGSAFLCKIAQSTRLTVGLPNPPWKGANVASPIFQYKDAPFDIPCYRMEDRNIYRLPARFTKTSGASTLYFHIRYHESGQQLKTAPFSIGGSAAKENNLPDIFLCYLVFEVMRGGKMHDHPFVGSPRIGPFENFDSASRLGIRVEWHDKTQRKWLSLRLQHSNYNWPRLHQTRDPEDAIMNWRHAMKLIQLFEGIEYVGSEMDGFPRRVWFGNKRIVTLQVDHLQQKALWTTRPRQTQPVPRRTTFAKNVKAIKDTFVDDKTIIRDEGPPPFDSPFWRPVESDVVSMARRGGRTRCDLCMVSRRLVRPGASKRLHWDCVRDDNRTDDVWVCVCCSALNRLCTFSAMSTLANKWGNHKPSLTQYAPLSMCSRTEWRFMTFYRTLTPAELQTAQTIAAPFGDEKNLIDFADVEEEEQEVAVPEEDLEEDE
;
A
#
# COMPACT_ATOMS: atom_id res chain seq x y z
N MET A 1 -21.16 -33.93 42.06
CA MET A 1 -20.21 -34.23 43.15
C MET A 1 -18.82 -33.90 42.66
N ALA A 2 -18.35 -32.67 42.90
CA ALA A 2 -17.02 -32.24 42.53
C ALA A 2 -16.14 -32.31 43.78
N SER A 3 -15.10 -33.13 43.73
CA SER A 3 -14.10 -33.23 44.78
C SER A 3 -13.42 -31.88 44.98
N ASN A 4 -13.43 -31.39 46.23
CA ASN A 4 -12.61 -30.29 46.69
C ASN A 4 -11.14 -30.73 46.64
N VAL A 5 -10.52 -30.60 45.47
CA VAL A 5 -9.08 -30.72 45.34
C VAL A 5 -8.48 -29.42 45.87
N VAL A 6 -7.73 -29.47 46.96
CA VAL A 6 -6.92 -28.35 47.45
C VAL A 6 -5.70 -28.24 46.54
N PHE A 7 -5.41 -27.07 45.98
CA PHE A 7 -4.43 -26.84 44.90
C PHE A 7 -3.20 -26.09 45.41
N ASP A 8 -1.99 -26.56 45.03
CA ASP A 8 -0.75 -25.82 45.28
C ASP A 8 -0.33 -25.03 44.02
N PRO A 9 -0.02 -23.73 44.15
CA PRO A 9 0.38 -22.92 43.01
C PRO A 9 1.77 -23.32 42.48
N PRO A 10 2.00 -23.26 41.15
CA PRO A 10 3.38 -23.25 40.62
C PRO A 10 4.14 -22.04 41.20
N GLY A 11 5.45 -22.20 41.41
CA GLY A 11 6.32 -21.17 41.98
C GLY A 11 6.33 -19.85 41.20
N ALA A 12 6.93 -18.82 41.81
CA ALA A 12 7.04 -17.47 41.24
C ALA A 12 7.64 -17.48 39.81
N PRO A 13 7.22 -16.55 38.94
CA PRO A 13 7.65 -16.53 37.55
C PRO A 13 9.18 -16.31 37.47
N PRO A 14 9.89 -17.02 36.57
CA PRO A 14 11.26 -16.66 36.27
C PRO A 14 11.27 -15.25 35.68
N THR A 15 12.03 -14.35 36.31
CA THR A 15 12.44 -13.05 35.75
C THR A 15 13.41 -13.30 34.60
N GLY A 16 12.90 -13.74 33.46
CA GLY A 16 13.69 -14.11 32.29
C GLY A 16 12.99 -13.78 30.98
N SER A 17 13.81 -13.54 29.95
CA SER A 17 13.45 -13.23 28.57
C SER A 17 12.26 -14.05 28.02
N PRO A 18 11.38 -13.50 27.15
CA PRO A 18 10.28 -14.20 26.47
C PRO A 18 10.67 -15.50 25.73
N THR A 19 11.95 -15.71 25.47
CA THR A 19 12.51 -16.79 24.64
C THR A 19 12.34 -18.22 25.18
N ASN A 20 11.98 -18.41 26.45
CA ASN A 20 11.80 -19.76 27.04
C ASN A 20 10.34 -20.22 27.16
N ARG A 21 9.36 -19.44 26.68
CA ARG A 21 7.94 -19.78 26.82
C ARG A 21 7.49 -20.74 25.72
N LEU A 22 6.79 -21.83 26.05
CA LEU A 22 6.26 -22.76 25.04
C LEU A 22 4.90 -22.30 24.53
N ALA A 23 4.69 -22.30 23.22
CA ALA A 23 3.38 -22.01 22.65
C ALA A 23 2.36 -23.11 23.04
N ILE A 24 1.13 -22.71 23.37
CA ILE A 24 0.03 -23.63 23.63
C ILE A 24 -1.24 -23.20 22.90
N ARG A 25 -2.12 -24.17 22.63
CA ARG A 25 -3.48 -23.93 22.13
C ARG A 25 -4.48 -24.81 22.89
N MET A 26 -5.55 -24.22 23.39
CA MET A 26 -6.58 -24.95 24.13
C MET A 26 -7.31 -25.98 23.25
N THR A 27 -7.46 -27.20 23.74
CA THR A 27 -8.17 -28.29 23.04
C THR A 27 -9.63 -28.40 23.45
N GLN A 28 -10.00 -27.77 24.58
CA GLN A 28 -11.36 -27.73 25.14
C GLN A 28 -11.62 -26.40 25.86
N ASN A 29 -12.88 -26.11 26.14
CA ASN A 29 -13.25 -24.94 26.96
C ASN A 29 -12.85 -25.19 28.42
N PHE A 30 -12.49 -24.13 29.14
CA PHE A 30 -12.16 -24.18 30.56
C PHE A 30 -12.70 -22.95 31.29
N ASP A 31 -13.46 -23.19 32.35
CA ASP A 31 -14.03 -22.14 33.19
C ASP A 31 -13.11 -21.91 34.39
N CYS A 32 -12.65 -20.67 34.53
CA CYS A 32 -11.70 -20.23 35.53
C CYS A 32 -12.39 -19.34 36.56
N ASP A 33 -12.31 -19.74 37.82
CA ASP A 33 -12.51 -18.87 38.99
C ASP A 33 -11.13 -18.43 39.51
N ASP A 34 -10.77 -17.17 39.28
CA ASP A 34 -9.47 -16.62 39.69
C ASP A 34 -9.42 -16.20 41.16
N GLN A 35 -10.53 -16.33 41.90
CA GLN A 35 -10.57 -16.14 43.36
C GLN A 35 -10.36 -17.45 44.11
N ALA A 36 -10.46 -18.59 43.41
CA ALA A 36 -10.26 -19.89 44.02
C ALA A 36 -8.87 -19.99 44.67
N ALA A 37 -8.80 -20.67 45.82
CA ALA A 37 -7.56 -20.84 46.59
C ALA A 37 -6.42 -21.49 45.77
N CYS A 38 -6.77 -22.10 44.65
CA CYS A 38 -5.85 -22.70 43.68
C CYS A 38 -5.02 -21.76 42.85
N TYR A 39 -5.47 -20.51 42.73
CA TYR A 39 -4.70 -19.49 42.04
C TYR A 39 -3.51 -19.07 42.91
N PRO A 40 -2.29 -19.02 42.34
CA PRO A 40 -1.16 -18.35 42.99
C PRO A 40 -1.56 -16.96 43.44
N GLU A 41 -1.18 -16.57 44.65
CA GLU A 41 -1.48 -15.24 45.21
C GLU A 41 -1.05 -14.11 44.26
N ALA A 42 0.05 -14.31 43.54
CA ALA A 42 0.57 -13.37 42.55
C ALA A 42 -0.41 -13.06 41.38
N ILE A 43 -1.38 -13.93 41.09
CA ILE A 43 -2.35 -13.76 39.99
C ILE A 43 -3.81 -13.89 40.43
N ARG A 44 -4.07 -14.22 41.69
CA ARG A 44 -5.42 -14.35 42.25
C ARG A 44 -6.17 -13.02 42.17
N GLY A 45 -7.40 -13.07 41.66
CA GLY A 45 -8.27 -11.91 41.51
C GLY A 45 -7.81 -10.85 40.50
N LYS A 46 -6.75 -11.10 39.72
CA LYS A 46 -6.18 -10.12 38.78
C LYS A 46 -6.83 -10.14 37.40
N ILE A 47 -7.73 -11.08 37.10
CA ILE A 47 -8.46 -11.05 35.82
C ILE A 47 -9.48 -9.89 35.89
N PRO A 48 -9.48 -8.95 34.92
CA PRO A 48 -10.42 -7.83 34.90
C PRO A 48 -11.89 -8.28 34.96
N GLN A 49 -12.72 -7.60 35.76
CA GLN A 49 -14.15 -7.92 35.91
C GLN A 49 -14.92 -7.86 34.57
N GLY A 50 -14.54 -6.95 33.67
CA GLY A 50 -15.15 -6.85 32.34
C GLY A 50 -14.93 -8.08 31.44
N LEU A 51 -13.97 -8.94 31.78
CA LEU A 51 -13.74 -10.21 31.07
C LEU A 51 -14.52 -11.38 31.68
N LYS A 52 -15.12 -11.20 32.86
CA LYS A 52 -15.81 -12.26 33.61
C LYS A 52 -17.30 -12.19 33.35
N GLN A 53 -17.94 -13.35 33.31
CA GLN A 53 -19.39 -13.49 33.38
C GLN A 53 -19.74 -14.22 34.67
N ARG A 54 -20.50 -13.54 35.56
CA ARG A 54 -20.85 -14.07 36.90
C ARG A 54 -19.63 -14.51 37.71
N GLY A 55 -18.54 -13.74 37.64
CA GLY A 55 -17.29 -14.04 38.34
C GLY A 55 -16.37 -15.05 37.67
N ILE A 56 -16.81 -15.71 36.58
CA ILE A 56 -16.04 -16.73 35.87
C ILE A 56 -15.43 -16.17 34.58
N PHE A 57 -14.15 -16.44 34.36
CA PHE A 57 -13.47 -16.22 33.08
C PHE A 57 -13.47 -17.52 32.27
N ARG A 58 -13.99 -17.50 31.05
CA ARG A 58 -14.00 -18.70 30.18
C ARG A 58 -12.88 -18.61 29.15
N VAL A 59 -11.94 -19.53 29.23
CA VAL A 59 -10.98 -19.81 28.15
C VAL A 59 -11.64 -20.77 27.17
N ARG A 60 -11.63 -20.44 25.89
CA ARG A 60 -12.32 -21.21 24.84
C ARG A 60 -11.37 -22.19 24.17
N LYS A 61 -11.94 -23.27 23.65
CA LYS A 61 -11.25 -24.16 22.70
C LYS A 61 -10.71 -23.34 21.53
N GLY A 62 -9.45 -23.52 21.20
CA GLY A 62 -8.75 -22.78 20.15
C GLY A 62 -8.00 -21.54 20.65
N ASP A 63 -8.24 -21.08 21.89
CA ASP A 63 -7.50 -19.94 22.44
C ASP A 63 -6.01 -20.26 22.53
N GLU A 64 -5.20 -19.27 22.14
CA GLU A 64 -3.75 -19.36 22.02
C GLU A 64 -3.08 -18.64 23.19
N GLY A 65 -2.02 -19.25 23.71
CA GLY A 65 -1.25 -18.68 24.80
C GLY A 65 0.17 -19.21 24.89
N PHE A 66 0.84 -18.86 25.96
CA PHE A 66 2.19 -19.29 26.27
C PHE A 66 2.25 -19.94 27.64
N LEU A 67 2.84 -21.13 27.71
CA LEU A 67 3.13 -21.82 28.95
C LEU A 67 4.20 -21.03 29.72
N VAL A 68 3.84 -20.57 30.91
CA VAL A 68 4.71 -19.83 31.82
C VAL A 68 5.43 -20.80 32.75
N SER A 69 4.69 -21.73 33.35
CA SER A 69 5.22 -22.78 34.22
C SER A 69 4.27 -23.95 34.30
N GLN A 70 4.80 -25.12 34.68
CA GLN A 70 4.02 -26.31 34.93
C GLN A 70 4.29 -26.79 36.35
N ASN A 71 3.24 -27.19 37.07
CA ASN A 71 3.41 -27.81 38.36
C ASN A 71 3.99 -29.23 38.17
N PRO A 72 5.17 -29.56 38.73
CA PRO A 72 5.76 -30.89 38.55
C PRO A 72 5.02 -31.99 39.33
N LYS A 73 4.20 -31.63 40.33
CA LYS A 73 3.49 -32.57 41.20
C LYS A 73 2.01 -32.75 40.83
N ARG A 74 1.45 -31.89 39.97
CA ARG A 74 0.03 -31.87 39.62
C ARG A 74 -0.13 -31.62 38.12
N PRO A 75 -1.17 -32.16 37.45
CA PRO A 75 -1.38 -31.98 36.01
C PRO A 75 -1.96 -30.58 35.71
N GLN A 76 -1.24 -29.52 36.09
CA GLN A 76 -1.67 -28.13 36.02
C GLN A 76 -0.56 -27.26 35.47
N ALA A 77 -0.95 -26.25 34.71
CA ALA A 77 -0.06 -25.34 34.04
C ALA A 77 -0.55 -23.91 34.22
N TRP A 78 0.38 -23.01 34.48
CA TRP A 78 0.15 -21.58 34.39
C TRP A 78 0.41 -21.14 32.95
N VAL A 79 -0.64 -20.63 32.31
CA VAL A 79 -0.62 -20.15 30.94
C VAL A 79 -0.94 -18.65 30.91
N GLU A 80 -0.23 -17.93 30.03
CA GLU A 80 -0.53 -16.56 29.65
C GLU A 80 -1.30 -16.57 28.31
N PHE A 81 -2.57 -16.17 28.32
CA PHE A 81 -3.40 -16.03 27.13
C PHE A 81 -3.32 -14.61 26.59
N LEU A 82 -3.27 -14.49 25.26
CA LEU A 82 -3.29 -13.20 24.59
C LEU A 82 -4.74 -12.71 24.45
N SER A 83 -5.07 -11.58 25.09
CA SER A 83 -6.38 -10.93 24.98
C SER A 83 -6.24 -9.50 24.43
N PRO A 84 -7.28 -8.95 23.76
CA PRO A 84 -7.30 -7.56 23.30
C PRO A 84 -7.04 -6.54 24.42
N HIS A 85 -7.30 -6.90 25.68
CA HIS A 85 -7.10 -6.05 26.86
C HIS A 85 -5.73 -6.24 27.54
N GLY A 86 -4.83 -7.02 26.92
CA GLY A 86 -3.54 -7.39 27.47
C GLY A 86 -3.45 -8.88 27.83
N PRO A 87 -2.27 -9.35 28.28
CA PRO A 87 -2.08 -10.74 28.68
C PRO A 87 -2.93 -11.11 29.90
N VAL A 88 -3.60 -12.26 29.84
CA VAL A 88 -4.40 -12.81 30.95
C VAL A 88 -3.78 -14.11 31.42
N HIS A 89 -3.46 -14.18 32.72
CA HIS A 89 -2.84 -15.35 33.32
C HIS A 89 -3.90 -16.28 33.91
N VAL A 90 -3.86 -17.55 33.54
CA VAL A 90 -4.83 -18.58 33.94
C VAL A 90 -4.09 -19.86 34.31
N VAL A 91 -4.55 -20.53 35.36
CA VAL A 91 -4.13 -21.89 35.70
C VAL A 91 -5.11 -22.87 35.05
N VAL A 92 -4.60 -23.68 34.12
CA VAL A 92 -5.39 -24.67 33.36
C VAL A 92 -4.85 -26.09 33.56
N PRO A 93 -5.69 -27.13 33.47
CA PRO A 93 -5.23 -28.51 33.50
C PRO A 93 -4.33 -28.83 32.31
N SER A 94 -3.26 -29.60 32.53
CA SER A 94 -2.26 -29.94 31.52
C SER A 94 -2.81 -30.75 30.33
N ASN A 95 -3.95 -31.43 30.50
CA ASN A 95 -4.64 -32.16 29.44
C ASN A 95 -5.61 -31.29 28.61
N SER A 96 -5.77 -30.00 28.96
CA SER A 96 -6.72 -29.09 28.31
C SER A 96 -6.12 -28.27 27.16
N PHE A 97 -4.84 -28.47 26.84
CA PHE A 97 -4.14 -27.77 25.77
C PHE A 97 -3.11 -28.64 25.06
N ALA A 98 -2.85 -28.32 23.79
CA ALA A 98 -1.74 -28.86 23.02
C ALA A 98 -0.49 -27.98 23.19
N ARG A 99 0.69 -28.60 23.20
CA ARG A 99 1.99 -27.92 23.28
C ARG A 99 2.60 -27.75 21.90
N GLY A 100 3.23 -26.61 21.68
CA GLY A 100 3.97 -26.25 20.48
C GLY A 100 5.46 -26.05 20.75
N ARG A 101 6.10 -25.29 19.87
CA ARG A 101 7.52 -24.92 19.95
C ARG A 101 7.75 -23.74 20.91
N PRO A 102 9.00 -23.53 21.38
CA PRO A 102 9.37 -22.33 22.11
C PRO A 102 9.05 -21.07 21.32
N PHE A 103 8.65 -20.01 22.02
CA PHE A 103 8.35 -18.72 21.44
C PHE A 103 9.50 -18.23 20.59
N ARG A 104 9.15 -17.74 19.40
CA ARG A 104 10.09 -17.07 18.51
C ARG A 104 9.56 -15.67 18.16
N PRO A 105 10.42 -14.65 18.16
CA PRO A 105 10.11 -13.36 17.56
C PRO A 105 9.61 -13.54 16.13
N LEU A 106 8.62 -12.74 15.72
CA LEU A 106 8.05 -12.82 14.37
C LEU A 106 9.12 -12.68 13.28
N GLN A 107 10.16 -11.90 13.56
CA GLN A 107 11.32 -11.77 12.70
C GLN A 107 11.96 -13.11 12.35
N GLU A 108 12.24 -13.94 13.36
CA GLU A 108 12.85 -15.25 13.16
C GLU A 108 11.90 -16.22 12.46
N LYS A 109 10.60 -16.17 12.79
CA LYS A 109 9.57 -17.00 12.16
C LYS A 109 9.47 -16.80 10.65
N LEU A 110 9.64 -15.55 10.22
CA LEU A 110 9.58 -15.16 8.83
C LEU A 110 10.89 -15.51 8.11
N ALA A 111 12.05 -15.31 8.73
CA ALA A 111 13.35 -15.59 8.11
C ALA A 111 13.52 -17.05 7.62
N GLU A 112 12.99 -18.04 8.34
CA GLU A 112 13.02 -19.46 7.94
C GLU A 112 12.17 -19.78 6.71
N SER A 113 11.15 -18.96 6.42
CA SER A 113 10.25 -19.19 5.29
C SER A 113 10.90 -18.79 3.95
N PHE A 114 12.04 -18.10 3.99
CA PHE A 114 12.68 -17.48 2.82
C PHE A 114 14.15 -17.85 2.62
N THR A 115 14.70 -18.77 3.40
CA THR A 115 16.06 -19.28 3.16
C THR A 115 16.10 -20.06 1.85
N VAL A 116 16.56 -19.40 0.78
CA VAL A 116 16.95 -20.07 -0.46
C VAL A 116 18.21 -20.89 -0.17
N PRO A 117 18.20 -22.21 -0.41
CA PRO A 117 19.41 -23.03 -0.31
C PRO A 117 20.50 -22.43 -1.20
N ILE A 118 21.70 -22.21 -0.65
CA ILE A 118 22.83 -21.79 -1.46
C ILE A 118 23.11 -22.93 -2.44
N PRO A 119 23.15 -22.68 -3.76
CA PRO A 119 23.46 -23.72 -4.73
C PRO A 119 24.83 -24.32 -4.39
N ALA A 120 24.95 -25.66 -4.40
CA ALA A 120 26.26 -26.29 -4.31
C ALA A 120 27.14 -25.81 -5.48
N ASP A 121 28.40 -25.50 -5.21
CA ASP A 121 29.35 -25.09 -6.26
C ASP A 121 29.53 -26.27 -7.23
N GLN A 122 28.92 -26.18 -8.42
CA GLN A 122 29.08 -27.20 -9.45
C GLN A 122 30.26 -26.84 -10.34
N SER A 123 31.06 -27.84 -10.67
CA SER A 123 32.17 -27.75 -11.63
C SER A 123 31.64 -27.53 -13.05
N LEU A 124 31.24 -26.30 -13.36
CA LEU A 124 31.06 -25.85 -14.74
C LEU A 124 32.44 -25.75 -15.41
N ASP A 125 32.54 -26.26 -16.64
CA ASP A 125 33.78 -26.21 -17.41
C ASP A 125 34.17 -24.76 -17.73
N LEU A 126 35.32 -24.33 -17.20
CA LEU A 126 35.87 -22.99 -17.42
C LEU A 126 36.46 -22.82 -18.84
N SER A 127 36.52 -23.88 -19.64
CA SER A 127 37.02 -23.86 -21.03
C SER A 127 36.12 -23.08 -21.99
N ILE A 128 34.85 -22.85 -21.63
CA ILE A 128 33.82 -22.24 -22.50
C ILE A 128 34.05 -20.72 -22.71
N GLY A 129 34.97 -20.07 -21.96
CA GLY A 129 35.26 -18.64 -22.07
C GLY A 129 36.72 -18.30 -22.39
N HIS A 130 36.93 -17.40 -23.36
CA HIS A 130 38.25 -16.96 -23.82
C HIS A 130 38.91 -15.89 -22.92
N ASP A 131 38.12 -15.13 -22.15
CA ASP A 131 38.59 -14.12 -21.19
C ASP A 131 37.85 -14.24 -19.84
N ASN A 132 38.33 -13.52 -18.83
CA ASN A 132 37.77 -13.59 -17.47
C ASN A 132 36.29 -13.19 -17.39
N ILE A 133 35.86 -12.20 -18.18
CA ILE A 133 34.46 -11.76 -18.18
C ILE A 133 33.54 -12.78 -18.86
N SER A 134 34.01 -13.44 -19.92
CA SER A 134 33.27 -14.53 -20.58
C SER A 134 33.15 -15.74 -19.66
N ARG A 135 34.24 -16.14 -18.99
CA ARG A 135 34.21 -17.22 -17.98
C ARG A 135 33.29 -16.90 -16.82
N PHE A 136 33.34 -15.66 -16.30
CA PHE A 136 32.39 -15.19 -15.29
C PHE A 136 30.96 -15.33 -15.78
N CYS A 137 30.67 -14.84 -16.98
CA CYS A 137 29.33 -14.82 -17.57
C CYS A 137 28.74 -16.22 -17.70
N TYR A 138 29.45 -17.16 -18.32
CA TYR A 138 28.97 -18.54 -18.50
C TYR A 138 28.77 -19.25 -17.16
N ARG A 139 29.69 -19.08 -16.21
CA ARG A 139 29.57 -19.73 -14.88
C ARG A 139 28.44 -19.12 -14.05
N PHE A 140 28.32 -17.79 -14.03
CA PHE A 140 27.27 -17.09 -13.30
C PHE A 140 25.89 -17.52 -13.79
N TRP A 141 25.64 -17.42 -15.10
CA TRP A 141 24.33 -17.76 -15.67
C TRP A 141 24.06 -19.27 -15.69
N GLY A 142 25.08 -20.11 -15.89
CA GLY A 142 24.94 -21.56 -15.77
C GLY A 142 24.56 -21.99 -14.35
N THR A 143 25.06 -21.29 -13.33
CA THR A 143 24.68 -21.54 -11.93
C THR A 143 23.26 -21.05 -11.65
N VAL A 144 22.90 -19.84 -12.07
CA VAL A 144 21.56 -19.29 -11.86
C VAL A 144 20.49 -20.13 -12.55
N GLY A 145 20.68 -20.50 -13.82
CA GLY A 145 19.73 -21.26 -14.64
C GLY A 145 19.66 -22.76 -14.33
N ASN A 146 20.42 -23.25 -13.35
CA ASN A 146 20.46 -24.66 -13.00
C ASN A 146 19.07 -25.19 -12.57
N ALA A 147 18.70 -26.39 -13.03
CA ALA A 147 17.43 -27.03 -12.71
C ALA A 147 17.17 -27.19 -11.20
N GLN A 148 18.22 -27.35 -10.38
CA GLN A 148 18.11 -27.42 -8.92
C GLN A 148 17.65 -26.09 -8.31
N ASN A 149 17.99 -24.97 -8.93
CA ASN A 149 17.64 -23.62 -8.48
C ASN A 149 16.26 -23.18 -8.96
N ARG A 150 15.68 -23.86 -9.97
CA ARG A 150 14.35 -23.56 -10.51
C ARG A 150 13.29 -23.52 -9.43
N HIS A 151 13.29 -24.49 -8.52
CA HIS A 151 12.30 -24.53 -7.42
C HIS A 151 12.43 -23.30 -6.51
N ALA A 152 13.65 -22.92 -6.15
CA ALA A 152 13.89 -21.74 -5.33
C ALA A 152 13.49 -20.45 -6.05
N ILE A 153 13.89 -20.29 -7.31
CA ILE A 153 13.62 -19.07 -8.09
C ILE A 153 12.11 -18.88 -8.33
N ILE A 154 11.38 -19.96 -8.66
CA ILE A 154 9.94 -19.88 -8.91
C ILE A 154 9.14 -19.83 -7.62
N ASN A 155 9.37 -20.76 -6.68
CA ASN A 155 8.48 -20.96 -5.54
C ASN A 155 8.86 -20.14 -4.30
N ILE A 156 10.15 -19.84 -4.11
CA ILE A 156 10.64 -19.08 -2.95
C ILE A 156 10.79 -17.60 -3.31
N LEU A 157 11.52 -17.30 -4.41
CA LEU A 157 11.76 -15.93 -4.87
C LEU A 157 10.59 -15.37 -5.70
N GLY A 158 9.61 -16.20 -6.06
CA GLY A 158 8.35 -15.76 -6.66
C GLY A 158 8.45 -15.29 -8.10
N MET A 159 9.50 -15.68 -8.83
CA MET A 159 9.59 -15.42 -10.28
C MET A 159 8.52 -16.25 -11.01
N PRO A 160 7.63 -15.64 -11.83
CA PRO A 160 6.65 -16.41 -12.60
C PRO A 160 7.35 -17.41 -13.53
N SER A 161 6.82 -18.63 -13.65
CA SER A 161 7.42 -19.70 -14.47
C SER A 161 7.64 -19.28 -15.93
N GLN A 162 6.67 -18.58 -16.52
CA GLN A 162 6.75 -18.04 -17.88
C GLN A 162 7.94 -17.09 -18.06
N ILE A 163 8.26 -16.33 -17.01
CA ILE A 163 9.38 -15.41 -17.03
C ILE A 163 10.70 -16.15 -16.80
N TYR A 164 10.72 -17.11 -15.86
CA TYR A 164 11.87 -18.00 -15.68
C TYR A 164 12.26 -18.67 -17.00
N ASP A 165 11.30 -19.29 -17.69
CA ASP A 165 11.53 -20.00 -18.94
C ASP A 165 11.99 -19.03 -20.06
N ARG A 166 11.61 -17.75 -19.99
CA ARG A 166 12.09 -16.70 -20.91
C ARG A 166 13.58 -16.40 -20.75
N PHE A 167 14.10 -16.41 -19.52
CA PHE A 167 15.52 -16.14 -19.23
C PHE A 167 16.38 -17.40 -19.32
N PHE A 168 15.86 -18.54 -18.86
CA PHE A 168 16.67 -19.71 -18.51
C PHE A 168 16.35 -20.97 -19.32
N SER A 169 15.56 -20.89 -20.40
CA SER A 169 15.51 -22.01 -21.36
C SER A 169 16.89 -22.23 -21.98
N ALA A 170 17.20 -23.47 -22.36
CA ALA A 170 18.52 -23.82 -22.92
C ALA A 170 18.88 -22.97 -24.15
N GLU A 171 17.91 -22.73 -25.04
CA GLU A 171 18.10 -21.93 -26.25
C GLU A 171 18.23 -20.42 -25.97
N ASN A 172 17.41 -19.87 -25.07
CA ASN A 172 17.41 -18.44 -24.78
C ASN A 172 18.61 -18.03 -23.93
N SER A 173 18.95 -18.81 -22.91
CA SER A 173 20.02 -18.46 -21.96
C SER A 173 21.36 -18.26 -22.66
N LEU A 174 21.79 -19.20 -23.50
CA LEU A 174 23.04 -19.10 -24.24
C LEU A 174 23.04 -17.91 -25.21
N ARG A 175 21.93 -17.69 -25.93
CA ARG A 175 21.78 -16.57 -26.86
C ARG A 175 21.87 -15.22 -26.15
N MET A 176 21.20 -15.07 -25.01
CA MET A 176 21.21 -13.84 -24.22
C MET A 176 22.60 -13.55 -23.64
N VAL A 177 23.28 -14.57 -23.13
CA VAL A 177 24.65 -14.51 -22.64
C VAL A 177 25.62 -14.07 -23.73
N ASN A 178 25.55 -14.69 -24.91
CA ASN A 178 26.44 -14.33 -26.04
C ASN A 178 26.16 -12.90 -26.51
N THR A 179 24.88 -12.52 -26.64
CA THR A 179 24.51 -11.15 -27.02
C THR A 179 25.06 -10.12 -26.01
N ALA A 180 24.95 -10.40 -24.71
CA ALA A 180 25.52 -9.58 -23.64
C ALA A 180 27.04 -9.40 -23.79
N LEU A 181 27.76 -10.49 -24.07
CA LEU A 181 29.21 -10.47 -24.29
C LEU A 181 29.58 -9.68 -25.55
N ASP A 182 28.86 -9.86 -26.66
CA ASP A 182 29.14 -9.19 -27.94
C ASP A 182 29.04 -7.66 -27.84
N GLY A 183 28.18 -7.14 -26.96
CA GLY A 183 28.03 -5.71 -26.73
C GLY A 183 29.12 -5.08 -25.86
N ILE A 184 29.96 -5.87 -25.17
CA ILE A 184 30.97 -5.32 -24.25
C ILE A 184 32.03 -4.54 -25.04
N LEU A 185 32.23 -3.28 -24.66
CA LEU A 185 33.19 -2.42 -25.33
C LEU A 185 34.64 -2.94 -25.18
N PRO A 186 35.52 -2.79 -26.19
CA PRO A 186 36.88 -3.33 -26.14
C PRO A 186 37.70 -2.88 -24.91
N ALA A 187 37.62 -1.59 -24.55
CA ALA A 187 38.32 -1.05 -23.37
C ALA A 187 37.82 -1.69 -22.05
N VAL A 188 36.57 -2.11 -22.01
CA VAL A 188 35.96 -2.78 -20.85
C VAL A 188 36.39 -4.23 -20.78
N ARG A 189 36.53 -4.93 -21.91
CA ARG A 189 37.14 -6.27 -21.93
C ARG A 189 38.57 -6.23 -21.38
N ASN A 190 39.36 -5.22 -21.75
CA ASN A 190 40.71 -5.04 -21.23
C ASN A 190 40.73 -4.79 -19.70
N LEU A 191 39.75 -4.08 -19.16
CA LEU A 191 39.60 -3.91 -17.71
C LEU A 191 39.44 -5.25 -16.98
N PHE A 192 38.58 -6.14 -17.49
CA PHE A 192 38.32 -7.44 -16.87
C PHE A 192 39.48 -8.44 -16.97
N GLN A 193 40.50 -8.15 -17.79
CA GLN A 193 41.72 -8.94 -17.87
C GLN A 193 42.75 -8.57 -16.79
N LYS A 194 42.59 -7.42 -16.12
CA LYS A 194 43.50 -6.99 -15.04
C LYS A 194 43.38 -7.87 -13.80
N GLN A 195 44.52 -8.14 -13.15
CA GLN A 195 44.57 -8.87 -11.88
C GLN A 195 44.17 -8.03 -10.67
N THR A 196 44.20 -6.69 -10.79
CA THR A 196 43.82 -5.74 -9.74
C THR A 196 43.03 -4.61 -10.37
N TRP A 197 42.04 -4.09 -9.64
CA TRP A 197 41.26 -2.92 -10.07
C TRP A 197 41.44 -1.76 -9.11
N THR A 198 41.44 -0.56 -9.67
CA THR A 198 41.35 0.72 -8.97
C THR A 198 40.18 1.52 -9.53
N ILE A 199 39.70 2.51 -8.78
CA ILE A 199 38.65 3.40 -9.28
C ILE A 199 39.09 4.18 -10.53
N HIS A 200 40.40 4.48 -10.65
CA HIS A 200 40.97 5.13 -11.83
C HIS A 200 40.83 4.29 -13.10
N ASP A 201 40.90 2.96 -12.99
CA ASP A 201 40.69 2.07 -14.14
C ASP A 201 39.28 2.23 -14.74
N ILE A 202 38.28 2.45 -13.88
CA ILE A 202 36.91 2.75 -14.30
C ILE A 202 36.83 4.19 -14.84
N LEU A 203 37.38 5.18 -14.13
CA LEU A 203 37.29 6.60 -14.51
C LEU A 203 38.01 6.94 -15.82
N ASN A 204 38.99 6.13 -16.23
CA ASN A 204 39.73 6.26 -17.48
C ASN A 204 38.96 5.73 -18.70
N LEU A 205 37.86 5.01 -18.49
CA LEU A 205 36.96 4.63 -19.57
C LEU A 205 36.23 5.86 -20.12
N ARG A 206 35.87 5.80 -21.41
CA ARG A 206 35.17 6.89 -22.09
C ARG A 206 33.83 7.16 -21.41
N SER A 207 33.66 8.39 -20.91
CA SER A 207 32.38 8.84 -20.36
C SER A 207 31.37 9.13 -21.48
N ALA A 208 30.08 8.96 -21.18
CA ALA A 208 29.00 9.47 -21.99
C ALA A 208 29.07 11.01 -22.01
N THR A 209 29.17 11.57 -23.20
CA THR A 209 29.13 13.01 -23.46
C THR A 209 28.04 13.29 -24.49
N PRO A 210 27.65 14.54 -24.75
CA PRO A 210 26.72 14.86 -25.83
C PRO A 210 27.12 14.28 -27.20
N ASN A 211 28.41 13.98 -27.40
CA ASN A 211 28.95 13.37 -28.61
C ASN A 211 29.06 11.83 -28.54
N TRP A 212 28.34 11.17 -27.60
CA TRP A 212 28.25 9.71 -27.57
C TRP A 212 27.54 9.22 -28.84
N PRO A 213 28.00 8.14 -29.50
CA PRO A 213 27.45 7.68 -30.77
C PRO A 213 25.98 7.25 -30.64
N GLY A 214 25.07 8.20 -30.87
CA GLY A 214 23.64 8.00 -31.11
C GLY A 214 22.83 7.31 -30.01
N ASP A 215 21.54 7.10 -30.32
CA ASP A 215 20.63 6.30 -29.53
C ASP A 215 20.97 4.80 -29.69
N GLY A 216 20.93 4.05 -28.58
CA GLY A 216 21.35 2.65 -28.54
C GLY A 216 21.19 2.05 -27.16
N VAL A 217 20.92 0.74 -27.08
CA VAL A 217 20.80 0.05 -25.79
C VAL A 217 22.17 0.05 -25.13
N THR A 218 22.25 0.71 -23.98
CA THR A 218 23.50 0.95 -23.25
C THR A 218 23.38 0.40 -21.83
N ILE A 219 24.33 -0.44 -21.40
CA ILE A 219 24.57 -0.72 -19.98
C ILE A 219 25.72 0.18 -19.56
N TYR A 220 25.54 0.96 -18.50
CA TYR A 220 26.52 1.93 -18.02
C TYR A 220 26.84 1.71 -16.54
N VAL A 221 28.00 2.22 -16.12
CA VAL A 221 28.35 2.39 -14.71
C VAL A 221 28.42 3.87 -14.36
N ARG A 222 27.96 4.22 -13.17
CA ARG A 222 28.09 5.54 -12.56
C ARG A 222 29.01 5.43 -11.35
N PRO A 223 30.25 5.92 -11.44
CA PRO A 223 31.10 6.09 -10.27
C PRO A 223 30.68 7.34 -9.49
N TYR A 224 30.54 7.18 -8.18
CA TYR A 224 30.46 8.24 -7.18
C TYR A 224 31.77 8.22 -6.41
N THR A 225 32.57 9.27 -6.50
CA THR A 225 33.89 9.35 -5.87
C THR A 225 33.95 10.45 -4.82
N HIS A 226 34.98 10.43 -3.96
CA HIS A 226 35.15 11.41 -2.90
C HIS A 226 33.93 11.40 -1.95
N LEU A 227 33.49 10.21 -1.55
CA LEU A 227 32.32 10.06 -0.67
C LEU A 227 32.62 10.47 0.78
N ASP A 228 33.88 10.70 1.12
CA ASP A 228 34.30 11.15 2.44
C ASP A 228 33.75 12.56 2.73
N GLU A 229 33.56 12.86 4.01
CA GLU A 229 32.97 14.14 4.45
C GLU A 229 33.78 15.36 3.98
N ARG A 230 35.08 15.19 3.73
CA ARG A 230 35.98 16.26 3.29
C ARG A 230 36.13 16.35 1.77
N GLN A 231 35.54 15.43 1.02
CA GLN A 231 35.66 15.33 -0.44
C GLN A 231 37.13 15.21 -0.94
N GLN A 232 37.98 14.49 -0.21
CA GLN A 232 39.42 14.41 -0.48
C GLN A 232 39.89 13.05 -1.03
N ASP A 233 39.21 11.96 -0.71
CA ASP A 233 39.65 10.62 -1.08
C ASP A 233 38.85 10.07 -2.27
N VAL A 234 39.46 10.12 -3.45
CA VAL A 234 38.90 9.52 -4.67
C VAL A 234 38.58 8.04 -4.52
N ASN A 235 39.28 7.32 -3.63
CA ASN A 235 39.09 5.89 -3.40
C ASN A 235 37.88 5.58 -2.52
N ASP A 236 37.42 6.51 -1.67
CA ASP A 236 36.11 6.36 -1.03
C ASP A 236 35.03 6.56 -2.08
N SER A 237 34.64 5.45 -2.70
CA SER A 237 33.86 5.42 -3.92
C SER A 237 32.79 4.35 -3.91
N ALA A 238 31.74 4.57 -4.70
CA ALA A 238 30.66 3.63 -4.93
C ALA A 238 30.33 3.55 -6.42
N LEU A 239 29.95 2.36 -6.88
CA LEU A 239 29.50 2.15 -8.26
C LEU A 239 28.01 1.78 -8.30
N TYR A 240 27.29 2.41 -9.20
CA TYR A 240 25.95 2.02 -9.63
C TYR A 240 26.01 1.54 -11.09
N VAL A 241 25.39 0.41 -11.40
CA VAL A 241 25.20 -0.07 -12.78
C VAL A 241 23.74 0.12 -13.13
N GLY A 242 23.47 0.64 -14.32
CA GLY A 242 22.12 0.77 -14.84
C GLY A 242 22.10 0.63 -16.35
N SER A 243 20.94 0.79 -16.94
CA SER A 243 20.82 0.71 -18.40
C SER A 243 19.96 1.84 -18.98
N SER A 244 20.07 2.11 -20.28
CA SER A 244 19.32 3.18 -20.96
C SER A 244 19.46 3.06 -22.46
N ASN A 245 18.44 3.51 -23.21
CA ASN A 245 18.55 3.72 -24.65
C ASN A 245 19.12 5.12 -24.98
N LYS A 246 19.04 6.05 -24.01
CA LYS A 246 19.49 7.45 -24.10
C LYS A 246 20.36 7.77 -22.89
N VAL A 247 21.63 7.36 -22.93
CA VAL A 247 22.52 7.38 -21.76
C VAL A 247 22.79 8.79 -21.22
N CYS A 248 22.88 9.82 -22.09
CA CYS A 248 23.08 11.20 -21.67
C CYS A 248 21.83 11.77 -20.96
N ARG A 249 20.64 11.55 -21.51
CA ARG A 249 19.38 11.93 -20.84
C ARG A 249 19.23 11.25 -19.48
N ARG A 250 19.65 9.99 -19.38
CA ARG A 250 19.67 9.25 -18.12
C ARG A 250 20.67 9.85 -17.13
N HIS A 251 21.82 10.35 -17.60
CA HIS A 251 22.75 11.09 -16.75
C HIS A 251 22.07 12.29 -16.10
N ASP A 252 21.38 13.14 -16.88
CA ASP A 252 20.67 14.31 -16.37
C ASP A 252 19.51 13.94 -15.43
N GLN A 253 18.86 12.80 -15.67
CA GLN A 253 17.84 12.29 -14.76
C GLN A 253 18.42 11.96 -13.38
N HIS A 254 19.55 11.25 -13.32
CA HIS A 254 20.25 10.97 -12.07
C HIS A 254 20.63 12.27 -11.35
N GLU A 255 21.22 13.24 -12.05
CA GLU A 255 21.59 14.53 -11.44
C GLU A 255 20.37 15.28 -10.86
N ARG A 256 19.23 15.25 -11.55
CA ARG A 256 17.98 15.85 -11.06
C ARG A 256 17.42 15.13 -9.83
N SER A 257 17.45 13.79 -9.80
CA SER A 257 16.99 13.02 -8.64
C SER A 257 17.86 13.28 -7.41
N ILE A 258 19.18 13.34 -7.59
CA ILE A 258 20.12 13.69 -6.52
C ILE A 258 19.84 15.10 -6.01
N ALA A 259 19.69 16.08 -6.90
CA ALA A 259 19.40 17.46 -6.52
C ALA A 259 18.07 17.63 -5.77
N LYS A 260 17.09 16.74 -6.02
CA LYS A 260 15.80 16.71 -5.33
C LYS A 260 15.82 15.96 -4.00
N ASN A 261 16.98 15.48 -3.55
CA ASN A 261 17.14 14.66 -2.35
C ASN A 261 16.22 13.43 -2.38
N ASP A 262 16.24 12.70 -3.50
CA ASP A 262 15.50 11.46 -3.62
C ASP A 262 15.89 10.50 -2.49
N PRO A 263 14.91 9.97 -1.74
CA PRO A 263 15.16 9.10 -0.58
C PRO A 263 15.63 7.69 -0.93
N SER A 264 15.82 7.33 -2.21
CA SER A 264 16.47 6.06 -2.59
C SER A 264 17.88 5.97 -1.95
N ARG A 265 18.31 4.77 -1.56
CA ARG A 265 19.65 4.55 -0.99
C ARG A 265 20.73 4.91 -2.00
N HIS A 266 20.49 4.58 -3.26
CA HIS A 266 21.40 4.95 -4.34
C HIS A 266 21.59 6.46 -4.38
N TYR A 267 20.52 7.26 -4.45
CA TYR A 267 20.66 8.72 -4.48
C TYR A 267 21.16 9.32 -3.18
N THR A 268 20.81 8.74 -2.03
CA THR A 268 21.36 9.14 -0.73
C THR A 268 22.88 8.96 -0.69
N LEU A 269 23.40 7.86 -1.24
CA LEU A 269 24.83 7.60 -1.37
C LEU A 269 25.47 8.54 -2.42
N ALA A 270 24.83 8.71 -3.58
CA ALA A 270 25.32 9.55 -4.67
C ALA A 270 25.37 11.05 -4.30
N ALA A 271 24.46 11.52 -3.44
CA ALA A 271 24.42 12.89 -2.95
C ALA A 271 25.67 13.28 -2.13
N ARG A 272 26.39 12.30 -1.58
CA ARG A 272 27.68 12.52 -0.91
C ARG A 272 28.83 12.84 -1.87
N SER A 273 28.65 12.61 -3.17
CA SER A 273 29.65 12.94 -4.19
C SER A 273 29.26 14.23 -4.88
N ASN A 274 30.19 15.19 -4.98
CA ASN A 274 29.99 16.43 -5.74
C ASN A 274 29.67 16.16 -7.22
N SER A 275 28.92 17.04 -7.88
CA SER A 275 28.49 16.86 -9.29
C SER A 275 29.64 16.57 -10.27
N ASN A 276 30.79 17.22 -10.09
CA ASN A 276 31.97 17.02 -10.93
C ASN A 276 32.66 15.65 -10.71
N ASN A 277 32.33 14.97 -9.61
CA ASN A 277 32.87 13.69 -9.20
C ASN A 277 31.94 12.52 -9.57
N ARG A 278 30.87 12.81 -10.31
CA ARG A 278 29.87 11.85 -10.82
C ARG A 278 30.00 11.75 -12.33
N LYS A 279 30.13 10.53 -12.85
CA LYS A 279 30.19 10.29 -14.29
C LYS A 279 29.16 9.24 -14.71
N THR A 280 28.94 9.11 -16.01
CA THR A 280 28.22 7.99 -16.59
C THR A 280 29.10 7.40 -17.68
N ILE A 281 29.44 6.13 -17.53
CA ILE A 281 30.46 5.45 -18.33
C ILE A 281 29.80 4.23 -18.97
N PRO A 282 29.55 4.25 -20.28
CA PRO A 282 29.03 3.10 -21.00
C PRO A 282 30.00 1.92 -20.93
N LEU A 283 29.46 0.73 -20.66
CA LEU A 283 30.22 -0.52 -20.56
C LEU A 283 29.86 -1.52 -21.66
N ILE A 284 28.58 -1.57 -21.99
CA ILE A 284 28.01 -2.38 -23.07
C ILE A 284 27.19 -1.45 -23.95
N PHE A 285 27.33 -1.56 -25.27
CA PHE A 285 26.62 -0.72 -26.22
C PHE A 285 26.18 -1.50 -27.45
N TRP A 286 24.90 -1.40 -27.77
CA TRP A 286 24.33 -1.87 -29.03
C TRP A 286 23.68 -0.70 -29.76
N PRO A 287 24.19 -0.29 -30.93
CA PRO A 287 23.57 0.75 -31.72
C PRO A 287 22.21 0.28 -32.23
N LEU A 288 21.20 1.17 -32.25
CA LEU A 288 19.86 0.83 -32.75
C LEU A 288 19.92 0.26 -34.17
N SER A 289 20.78 0.82 -35.03
CA SER A 289 20.98 0.37 -36.42
C SER A 289 21.34 -1.11 -36.60
N THR A 290 21.88 -1.75 -35.57
CA THR A 290 22.29 -3.18 -35.61
C THR A 290 21.35 -4.05 -34.78
N TYR A 291 20.58 -3.44 -33.87
CA TYR A 291 19.84 -4.14 -32.83
C TYR A 291 18.48 -3.48 -32.55
N ASP A 292 17.67 -3.30 -33.59
CA ASP A 292 16.28 -2.83 -33.51
C ASP A 292 15.39 -3.70 -32.57
N THR A 293 15.89 -4.86 -32.11
CA THR A 293 15.12 -5.91 -31.42
C THR A 293 15.69 -6.39 -30.08
N ILE A 294 16.65 -5.69 -29.47
CA ILE A 294 17.08 -6.04 -28.09
C ILE A 294 15.93 -5.77 -27.12
N SER A 295 15.16 -6.84 -26.85
CA SER A 295 14.04 -6.81 -25.93
C SER A 295 14.51 -6.67 -24.48
N GLY A 296 13.63 -6.18 -23.60
CA GLY A 296 13.92 -5.95 -22.18
C GLY A 296 14.67 -7.08 -21.45
N PRO A 297 14.35 -8.37 -21.66
CA PRO A 297 15.11 -9.47 -21.05
C PRO A 297 16.63 -9.44 -21.32
N TYR A 298 17.06 -9.10 -22.53
CA TYR A 298 18.48 -9.06 -22.90
C TYR A 298 19.20 -7.94 -22.14
N LYS A 299 18.56 -6.77 -22.04
CA LYS A 299 19.03 -5.62 -21.25
C LYS A 299 19.21 -6.01 -19.79
N PHE A 300 18.22 -6.67 -19.19
CA PHE A 300 18.28 -7.09 -17.77
C PHE A 300 19.37 -8.14 -17.50
N VAL A 301 19.58 -9.09 -18.41
CA VAL A 301 20.67 -10.07 -18.30
C VAL A 301 22.03 -9.38 -18.37
N ALA A 302 22.23 -8.46 -19.31
CA ALA A 302 23.49 -7.75 -19.46
C ALA A 302 23.77 -6.79 -18.29
N GLU A 303 22.75 -6.10 -17.80
CA GLU A 303 22.86 -5.26 -16.61
C GLU A 303 23.22 -6.09 -15.38
N GLN A 304 22.50 -7.18 -15.13
CA GLN A 304 22.77 -8.08 -14.00
C GLN A 304 24.16 -8.73 -14.09
N LEU A 305 24.62 -9.04 -15.30
CA LEU A 305 25.96 -9.54 -15.52
C LEU A 305 27.02 -8.54 -15.03
N ILE A 306 26.92 -7.28 -15.45
CA ILE A 306 27.88 -6.23 -15.08
C ILE A 306 27.79 -5.92 -13.58
N MET A 307 26.59 -5.92 -12.99
CA MET A 307 26.41 -5.81 -11.54
C MET A 307 27.16 -6.89 -10.78
N GLY A 308 27.09 -8.15 -11.25
CA GLY A 308 27.83 -9.27 -10.68
C GLY A 308 29.34 -9.15 -10.87
N ALA A 309 29.76 -8.79 -12.08
CA ALA A 309 31.16 -8.69 -12.49
C ALA A 309 31.87 -7.49 -11.86
N LEU A 310 31.18 -6.43 -11.45
CA LEU A 310 31.74 -5.29 -10.69
C LEU A 310 31.34 -5.29 -9.21
N PHE A 311 30.46 -6.21 -8.80
CA PHE A 311 29.93 -6.36 -7.44
C PHE A 311 29.34 -5.06 -6.89
N THR A 312 28.37 -4.51 -7.63
CA THR A 312 27.82 -3.17 -7.33
C THR A 312 26.63 -3.19 -6.39
N TRP A 313 26.36 -4.28 -5.67
CA TRP A 313 25.27 -4.33 -4.69
C TRP A 313 25.58 -3.53 -3.42
N HIS A 314 24.59 -2.78 -2.95
CA HIS A 314 24.63 -2.05 -1.69
C HIS A 314 24.81 -2.99 -0.50
N ASP A 315 25.51 -2.54 0.54
CA ASP A 315 25.85 -3.34 1.74
C ASP A 315 24.62 -3.96 2.41
N ASP A 316 23.49 -3.24 2.40
CA ASP A 316 22.20 -3.76 2.87
C ASP A 316 21.81 -5.07 2.16
N ILE A 317 22.04 -5.23 0.86
CA ILE A 317 21.72 -6.46 0.12
C ILE A 317 22.72 -7.57 0.46
N VAL A 318 24.00 -7.22 0.59
CA VAL A 318 25.07 -8.14 1.00
C VAL A 318 24.79 -8.71 2.38
N THR A 319 24.23 -7.90 3.28
CA THR A 319 23.94 -8.24 4.69
C THR A 319 22.49 -8.69 4.94
N ALA A 320 21.55 -8.47 4.01
CA ALA A 320 20.10 -8.68 4.18
C ALA A 320 19.63 -10.13 4.36
N ALA A 321 20.54 -11.11 4.42
CA ALA A 321 20.17 -12.50 4.71
C ALA A 321 19.35 -12.69 6.01
N ASN A 322 19.24 -11.66 6.86
CA ASN A 322 18.61 -11.71 8.17
C ASN A 322 17.42 -10.74 8.38
N ASN A 323 16.88 -10.04 7.36
CA ASN A 323 15.79 -9.07 7.56
C ASN A 323 14.41 -9.58 7.05
N PRO A 324 13.41 -9.77 7.93
CA PRO A 324 12.20 -10.57 7.65
C PRO A 324 10.95 -9.77 7.24
N SER A 325 11.11 -8.64 6.54
CA SER A 325 9.93 -7.88 6.08
C SER A 325 9.20 -8.60 4.94
N VAL A 326 7.96 -8.20 4.64
CA VAL A 326 7.06 -8.74 3.57
C VAL A 326 7.73 -8.81 2.18
N ARG A 327 8.87 -8.13 2.03
CA ARG A 327 9.49 -7.75 0.77
C ARG A 327 10.71 -8.61 0.43
N GLN A 328 10.79 -9.79 1.03
CA GLN A 328 11.95 -10.65 1.00
C GLN A 328 12.26 -11.20 -0.40
N ASN A 329 11.32 -11.23 -1.36
CA ASN A 329 11.57 -11.89 -2.66
C ASN A 329 12.62 -11.21 -3.53
N TRP A 330 12.61 -9.88 -3.69
CA TRP A 330 13.58 -9.17 -4.54
C TRP A 330 14.90 -8.90 -3.81
N VAL A 331 14.85 -8.57 -2.50
CA VAL A 331 16.06 -8.48 -1.66
C VAL A 331 16.73 -9.84 -1.58
N SER A 332 15.99 -10.92 -1.38
CA SER A 332 16.55 -12.28 -1.37
C SER A 332 16.94 -12.75 -2.75
N GLY A 333 16.26 -12.31 -3.81
CA GLY A 333 16.69 -12.55 -5.18
C GLY A 333 18.03 -11.88 -5.46
N SER A 334 18.18 -10.62 -5.06
CA SER A 334 19.42 -9.85 -5.18
C SER A 334 20.52 -10.45 -4.30
N ALA A 335 20.22 -10.85 -3.07
CA ALA A 335 21.16 -11.53 -2.18
C ALA A 335 21.56 -12.93 -2.70
N PHE A 336 20.61 -13.66 -3.30
CA PHE A 336 20.87 -14.95 -3.96
C PHE A 336 21.85 -14.78 -5.13
N LEU A 337 21.60 -13.81 -6.00
CA LEU A 337 22.51 -13.49 -7.12
C LEU A 337 23.85 -12.95 -6.62
N CYS A 338 23.86 -12.12 -5.57
CA CYS A 338 25.07 -11.60 -4.95
C CYS A 338 25.97 -12.73 -4.44
N LYS A 339 25.40 -13.74 -3.76
CA LYS A 339 26.15 -14.93 -3.32
C LYS A 339 26.71 -15.74 -4.49
N ILE A 340 25.92 -15.94 -5.55
CA ILE A 340 26.40 -16.64 -6.76
C ILE A 340 27.51 -15.84 -7.43
N ALA A 341 27.37 -14.52 -7.55
CA ALA A 341 28.39 -13.65 -8.13
C ALA A 341 29.68 -13.69 -7.32
N GLN A 342 29.60 -13.60 -5.98
CA GLN A 342 30.77 -13.67 -5.10
C GLN A 342 31.53 -14.99 -5.29
N SER A 343 30.83 -16.13 -5.26
CA SER A 343 31.42 -17.44 -5.51
C SER A 343 32.05 -17.50 -6.91
N THR A 344 31.32 -17.06 -7.93
CA THR A 344 31.77 -17.10 -9.32
C THR A 344 33.03 -16.26 -9.53
N ARG A 345 33.09 -15.05 -8.97
CA ARG A 345 34.26 -14.15 -9.06
C ARG A 345 35.51 -14.82 -8.50
N LEU A 346 35.39 -15.44 -7.33
CA LEU A 346 36.49 -16.16 -6.69
C LEU A 346 36.98 -17.31 -7.58
N THR A 347 36.06 -18.09 -8.15
CA THR A 347 36.44 -19.24 -8.98
C THR A 347 37.11 -18.83 -10.30
N VAL A 348 36.67 -17.74 -10.93
CA VAL A 348 37.24 -17.30 -12.22
C VAL A 348 38.45 -16.36 -12.06
N GLY A 349 38.82 -16.02 -10.82
CA GLY A 349 39.96 -15.16 -10.52
C GLY A 349 39.72 -13.66 -10.77
N LEU A 350 38.48 -13.17 -10.69
CA LEU A 350 38.22 -11.73 -10.71
C LEU A 350 38.62 -11.09 -9.37
N PRO A 351 39.30 -9.93 -9.37
CA PRO A 351 39.74 -9.28 -8.14
C PRO A 351 38.55 -8.83 -7.29
N ASN A 352 38.75 -8.72 -5.97
CA ASN A 352 37.76 -8.08 -5.12
C ASN A 352 37.72 -6.57 -5.43
N PRO A 353 36.52 -5.98 -5.60
CA PRO A 353 36.42 -4.56 -5.91
C PRO A 353 36.79 -3.71 -4.70
N PRO A 354 37.57 -2.62 -4.86
CA PRO A 354 37.93 -1.69 -3.79
C PRO A 354 36.85 -0.63 -3.51
N TRP A 355 35.65 -0.75 -4.08
CA TRP A 355 34.56 0.23 -3.99
C TRP A 355 33.31 -0.38 -3.35
N LYS A 356 32.43 0.48 -2.87
CA LYS A 356 31.08 0.12 -2.40
C LYS A 356 30.12 -0.10 -3.58
N GLY A 357 29.08 -0.86 -3.36
CA GLY A 357 27.97 -0.97 -4.31
C GLY A 357 26.85 0.03 -4.02
N ALA A 358 26.17 0.49 -5.07
CA ALA A 358 25.01 1.36 -4.97
C ALA A 358 23.71 0.74 -5.53
N ASN A 359 23.78 -0.41 -6.22
CA ASN A 359 22.60 -1.13 -6.69
C ASN A 359 21.87 -1.79 -5.51
N VAL A 360 20.58 -1.55 -5.44
CA VAL A 360 19.73 -2.00 -4.34
C VAL A 360 18.77 -3.11 -4.77
N ALA A 361 18.43 -3.19 -6.04
CA ALA A 361 17.64 -4.28 -6.58
C ALA A 361 18.33 -4.94 -7.77
N SER A 362 17.74 -6.02 -8.27
CA SER A 362 18.24 -6.81 -9.39
C SER A 362 17.27 -6.67 -10.58
N PRO A 363 17.75 -6.30 -11.78
CA PRO A 363 16.90 -6.05 -12.94
C PRO A 363 16.18 -7.32 -13.43
N ILE A 364 16.70 -8.53 -13.13
CA ILE A 364 16.01 -9.78 -13.49
C ILE A 364 14.85 -10.12 -12.57
N PHE A 365 14.74 -9.49 -11.39
CA PHE A 365 13.61 -9.64 -10.47
C PHE A 365 12.66 -8.44 -10.48
N GLN A 366 12.98 -7.40 -11.27
CA GLN A 366 12.16 -6.21 -11.46
C GLN A 366 11.27 -6.37 -12.69
N TYR A 367 10.11 -6.99 -12.48
CA TYR A 367 9.10 -7.03 -13.53
C TYR A 367 8.22 -5.79 -13.43
N LYS A 368 7.98 -5.12 -14.58
CA LYS A 368 7.25 -3.84 -14.76
C LYS A 368 5.92 -3.65 -14.00
N ASP A 369 5.37 -4.70 -13.42
CA ASP A 369 4.08 -4.71 -12.72
C ASP A 369 4.16 -5.27 -11.28
N ALA A 370 5.34 -5.61 -10.78
CA ALA A 370 5.49 -6.28 -9.49
C ALA A 370 6.72 -5.82 -8.72
N PRO A 371 6.61 -4.75 -7.92
CA PRO A 371 7.66 -4.52 -6.95
C PRO A 371 7.22 -4.90 -5.53
N PHE A 372 5.91 -4.90 -5.21
CA PHE A 372 5.44 -5.17 -3.83
C PHE A 372 4.12 -5.94 -3.79
N ASP A 373 4.13 -7.07 -3.08
CA ASP A 373 2.91 -7.62 -2.53
C ASP A 373 2.34 -6.63 -1.50
N ILE A 374 1.01 -6.49 -1.49
CA ILE A 374 0.30 -5.58 -0.61
C ILE A 374 -0.06 -6.33 0.68
N PRO A 375 0.59 -6.04 1.82
CA PRO A 375 0.25 -6.68 3.08
C PRO A 375 -1.15 -6.27 3.54
N CYS A 376 -1.93 -7.29 3.87
CA CYS A 376 -3.23 -7.21 4.52
C CYS A 376 -3.11 -7.70 5.96
N TYR A 377 -3.37 -6.82 6.92
CA TYR A 377 -3.47 -7.13 8.33
C TYR A 377 -4.94 -7.27 8.70
N ARG A 378 -5.34 -8.49 9.08
CA ARG A 378 -6.71 -8.79 9.46
C ARG A 378 -6.92 -8.44 10.94
N MET A 379 -7.83 -7.52 11.21
CA MET A 379 -8.31 -7.20 12.55
C MET A 379 -9.71 -7.80 12.77
N GLU A 380 -10.20 -7.71 14.00
CA GLU A 380 -11.53 -8.17 14.38
C GLU A 380 -12.62 -7.44 13.56
N ASP A 381 -12.53 -6.11 13.49
CA ASP A 381 -13.52 -5.21 12.91
C ASP A 381 -13.19 -4.73 11.49
N ARG A 382 -11.93 -4.84 11.04
CA ARG A 382 -11.49 -4.35 9.73
C ARG A 382 -10.32 -5.13 9.12
N ASN A 383 -10.12 -4.96 7.83
CA ASN A 383 -8.88 -5.31 7.14
C ASN A 383 -8.08 -4.04 6.87
N ILE A 384 -6.78 -4.06 7.17
CA ILE A 384 -5.86 -2.94 6.90
C ILE A 384 -4.90 -3.36 5.80
N TYR A 385 -4.89 -2.60 4.71
CA TYR A 385 -3.96 -2.78 3.60
C TYR A 385 -2.96 -1.65 3.63
N ARG A 386 -1.66 -1.96 3.61
CA ARG A 386 -0.62 -0.94 3.53
C ARG A 386 0.07 -1.02 2.17
N LEU A 387 -0.13 0.02 1.37
CA LEU A 387 0.54 0.18 0.08
C LEU A 387 1.60 1.27 0.22
N PRO A 388 2.88 0.98 -0.06
CA PRO A 388 3.90 2.03 -0.13
C PRO A 388 3.58 2.98 -1.29
N ALA A 389 3.77 4.28 -1.06
CA ALA A 389 3.40 5.31 -2.00
C ALA A 389 4.45 6.43 -2.01
N ARG A 390 4.77 6.90 -3.22
CA ARG A 390 5.60 8.08 -3.48
C ARG A 390 4.72 9.18 -4.02
N PHE A 391 4.35 10.10 -3.14
CA PHE A 391 3.61 11.29 -3.51
C PHE A 391 4.58 12.31 -4.11
N THR A 392 4.19 12.92 -5.24
CA THR A 392 4.99 13.94 -5.90
C THR A 392 4.18 15.21 -6.11
N LYS A 393 4.87 16.35 -6.03
CA LYS A 393 4.34 17.65 -6.38
C LYS A 393 4.51 17.87 -7.88
N THR A 394 3.42 18.17 -8.58
CA THR A 394 3.48 18.63 -9.96
C THR A 394 3.96 20.09 -10.02
N SER A 395 4.68 20.46 -11.09
CA SER A 395 5.19 21.83 -11.26
C SER A 395 4.08 22.87 -11.09
N GLY A 396 4.28 23.87 -10.25
CA GLY A 396 3.29 24.91 -9.94
C GLY A 396 2.12 24.49 -9.04
N ALA A 397 1.98 23.21 -8.68
CA ALA A 397 0.91 22.75 -7.79
C ALA A 397 1.33 22.84 -6.32
N SER A 398 0.39 23.22 -5.44
CA SER A 398 0.59 23.08 -3.99
C SER A 398 0.27 21.67 -3.48
N THR A 399 -0.39 20.85 -4.29
CA THR A 399 -0.96 19.55 -3.91
C THR A 399 -0.02 18.42 -4.30
N LEU A 400 0.13 17.43 -3.42
CA LEU A 400 0.87 16.20 -3.70
C LEU A 400 -0.07 15.13 -4.28
N TYR A 401 0.38 14.40 -5.30
CA TYR A 401 -0.42 13.37 -5.97
C TYR A 401 0.26 12.00 -5.97
N PHE A 402 -0.54 10.96 -5.94
CA PHE A 402 -0.13 9.57 -6.15
C PHE A 402 -1.20 8.83 -6.93
N HIS A 403 -0.81 7.95 -7.86
CA HIS A 403 -1.73 7.17 -8.67
C HIS A 403 -1.52 5.67 -8.45
N ILE A 404 -2.57 4.98 -8.01
CA ILE A 404 -2.57 3.51 -8.02
C ILE A 404 -2.90 3.04 -9.44
N ARG A 405 -2.05 2.20 -10.01
CA ARG A 405 -2.33 1.49 -11.27
C ARG A 405 -3.04 0.17 -10.99
N TYR A 406 -4.07 -0.14 -11.78
CA TYR A 406 -4.85 -1.37 -11.64
C TYR A 406 -5.51 -1.74 -12.98
N HIS A 407 -5.97 -2.98 -13.11
CA HIS A 407 -6.65 -3.50 -14.30
C HIS A 407 -8.13 -3.77 -13.99
N GLU A 408 -8.98 -3.58 -14.99
CA GLU A 408 -10.40 -3.92 -14.95
C GLU A 408 -10.69 -4.99 -16.02
N SER A 409 -11.61 -5.91 -15.74
CA SER A 409 -12.02 -6.93 -16.73
C SER A 409 -12.54 -6.27 -18.00
N GLY A 410 -11.93 -6.56 -19.16
CA GLY A 410 -12.33 -6.01 -20.45
C GLY A 410 -11.78 -4.61 -20.75
N GLN A 411 -10.93 -4.03 -19.88
CA GLN A 411 -10.29 -2.73 -20.13
C GLN A 411 -8.77 -2.80 -19.92
N GLN A 412 -8.04 -1.91 -20.59
CA GLN A 412 -6.61 -1.70 -20.35
C GLN A 412 -6.34 -1.09 -18.96
N LEU A 413 -5.06 -0.97 -18.60
CA LEU A 413 -4.55 -0.36 -17.38
C LEU A 413 -5.26 0.95 -17.03
N LYS A 414 -5.75 1.07 -15.79
CA LYS A 414 -6.42 2.24 -15.22
C LYS A 414 -5.61 2.81 -14.05
N THR A 415 -5.92 4.06 -13.69
CA THR A 415 -5.31 4.74 -12.55
C THR A 415 -6.35 5.30 -11.58
N ALA A 416 -6.06 5.21 -10.28
CA ALA A 416 -6.84 5.80 -9.20
C ALA A 416 -6.00 6.89 -8.51
N PRO A 417 -6.36 8.18 -8.63
CA PRO A 417 -5.61 9.28 -8.04
C PRO A 417 -5.92 9.46 -6.55
N PHE A 418 -4.88 9.79 -5.78
CA PHE A 418 -4.94 10.21 -4.38
C PHE A 418 -4.17 11.51 -4.24
N SER A 419 -4.59 12.37 -3.33
CA SER A 419 -3.93 13.66 -3.14
C SER A 419 -3.90 14.12 -1.69
N ILE A 420 -2.85 14.87 -1.35
CA ILE A 420 -2.70 15.61 -0.10
C ILE A 420 -2.75 17.10 -0.46
N GLY A 421 -3.78 17.79 0.01
CA GLY A 421 -3.98 19.21 -0.30
C GLY A 421 -2.85 20.09 0.22
N GLY A 422 -2.54 21.17 -0.49
CA GLY A 422 -1.35 21.97 -0.20
C GLY A 422 -1.28 22.61 1.18
N SER A 423 -2.42 22.97 1.77
CA SER A 423 -2.45 23.43 3.17
C SER A 423 -2.03 22.33 4.14
N ALA A 424 -2.46 21.08 3.92
CA ALA A 424 -2.06 19.95 4.74
C ALA A 424 -0.59 19.58 4.52
N ALA A 425 -0.10 19.64 3.27
CA ALA A 425 1.31 19.43 2.98
C ALA A 425 2.20 20.47 3.67
N LYS A 426 1.81 21.75 3.65
CA LYS A 426 2.52 22.83 4.33
C LYS A 426 2.48 22.70 5.85
N GLU A 427 1.31 22.45 6.44
CA GLU A 427 1.14 22.30 7.90
C GLU A 427 2.03 21.19 8.47
N ASN A 428 2.22 20.11 7.71
CA ASN A 428 3.02 18.95 8.13
C ASN A 428 4.46 18.97 7.59
N ASN A 429 4.91 20.07 6.99
CA ASN A 429 6.25 20.22 6.39
C ASN A 429 6.61 19.08 5.43
N LEU A 430 5.67 18.65 4.59
CA LEU A 430 5.90 17.54 3.66
C LEU A 430 6.80 18.00 2.50
N PRO A 431 7.84 17.22 2.13
CA PRO A 431 8.69 17.52 0.99
C PRO A 431 7.95 17.35 -0.35
N ASP A 432 8.53 17.91 -1.42
CA ASP A 432 7.99 17.82 -2.78
C ASP A 432 7.96 16.36 -3.31
N ILE A 433 8.84 15.50 -2.80
CA ILE A 433 8.82 14.05 -2.96
C ILE A 433 8.61 13.43 -1.58
N PHE A 434 7.44 12.84 -1.37
CA PHE A 434 7.01 12.36 -0.07
C PHE A 434 6.75 10.85 -0.09
N LEU A 435 7.62 10.09 0.59
CA LEU A 435 7.41 8.66 0.81
C LEU A 435 6.53 8.41 2.02
N CYS A 436 5.51 7.57 1.85
CA CYS A 436 4.61 7.18 2.91
C CYS A 436 3.98 5.82 2.61
N TYR A 437 3.22 5.29 3.56
CA TYR A 437 2.22 4.26 3.27
C TYR A 437 0.88 4.92 2.99
N LEU A 438 0.28 4.58 1.86
CA LEU A 438 -1.14 4.75 1.64
C LEU A 438 -1.87 3.54 2.24
N VAL A 439 -2.67 3.80 3.27
CA VAL A 439 -3.33 2.79 4.07
C VAL A 439 -4.82 2.78 3.80
N PHE A 440 -5.34 1.61 3.46
CA PHE A 440 -6.76 1.36 3.22
C PHE A 440 -7.33 0.53 4.36
N GLU A 441 -8.45 0.99 4.92
CA GLU A 441 -9.17 0.30 5.98
C GLU A 441 -10.54 -0.10 5.47
N VAL A 442 -10.78 -1.41 5.33
CA VAL A 442 -12.08 -1.93 4.91
C VAL A 442 -12.76 -2.59 6.10
N MET A 443 -13.84 -1.99 6.56
CA MET A 443 -14.61 -2.49 7.70
C MET A 443 -15.33 -3.81 7.37
N ARG A 444 -15.33 -4.73 8.34
CA ARG A 444 -15.95 -6.07 8.24
C ARG A 444 -17.37 -6.05 8.80
N GLY A 445 -18.18 -7.03 8.38
CA GLY A 445 -19.55 -7.20 8.88
C GLY A 445 -20.51 -6.06 8.49
N GLY A 446 -20.23 -5.33 7.40
CA GLY A 446 -21.08 -4.22 6.94
C GLY A 446 -20.99 -2.94 7.76
N LYS A 447 -20.16 -2.89 8.81
CA LYS A 447 -19.97 -1.68 9.62
C LYS A 447 -19.40 -0.54 8.79
N MET A 448 -19.85 0.67 9.06
CA MET A 448 -19.27 1.89 8.46
C MET A 448 -17.97 2.26 9.15
N HIS A 449 -17.09 2.92 8.42
CA HIS A 449 -15.87 3.50 8.96
C HIS A 449 -16.20 4.84 9.63
N ASP A 450 -15.59 5.17 10.77
CA ASP A 450 -15.84 6.44 11.49
C ASP A 450 -15.42 7.66 10.67
N HIS A 451 -14.37 7.47 9.85
CA HIS A 451 -13.81 8.46 8.93
C HIS A 451 -13.80 7.94 7.50
N PRO A 452 -14.97 7.79 6.84
CA PRO A 452 -15.04 7.19 5.52
C PRO A 452 -14.35 8.08 4.49
N PHE A 453 -13.63 7.48 3.55
CA PHE A 453 -13.04 8.18 2.41
C PHE A 453 -14.14 8.82 1.56
N VAL A 454 -15.24 8.10 1.34
CA VAL A 454 -16.48 8.61 0.75
C VAL A 454 -17.63 8.29 1.69
N GLY A 455 -18.11 9.29 2.45
CA GLY A 455 -19.35 9.17 3.21
C GLY A 455 -20.53 9.14 2.25
N SER A 456 -21.21 8.00 2.15
CA SER A 456 -22.30 7.74 1.20
C SER A 456 -23.66 7.67 1.90
N PRO A 457 -24.76 8.17 1.29
CA PRO A 457 -26.08 8.06 1.90
C PRO A 457 -26.53 6.60 2.01
N ARG A 458 -27.42 6.33 2.96
CA ARG A 458 -28.01 4.98 3.14
C ARG A 458 -29.00 4.62 2.06
N ILE A 459 -29.70 5.62 1.52
CA ILE A 459 -30.75 5.43 0.53
C ILE A 459 -30.30 6.10 -0.77
N GLY A 460 -30.07 5.29 -1.80
CA GLY A 460 -29.57 5.70 -3.10
C GLY A 460 -29.97 4.69 -4.18
N PRO A 461 -29.39 4.73 -5.39
CA PRO A 461 -29.84 3.92 -6.52
C PRO A 461 -29.53 2.41 -6.39
N PHE A 462 -28.73 2.00 -5.41
CA PHE A 462 -28.36 0.59 -5.16
C PHE A 462 -28.75 0.14 -3.75
N GLU A 463 -29.02 -1.14 -3.57
CA GLU A 463 -29.45 -1.70 -2.27
C GLU A 463 -28.39 -1.57 -1.16
N ASN A 464 -27.10 -1.53 -1.53
CA ASN A 464 -25.96 -1.45 -0.62
C ASN A 464 -25.22 -0.10 -0.74
N PHE A 465 -25.95 0.99 -1.01
CA PHE A 465 -25.36 2.29 -1.36
C PHE A 465 -24.46 2.88 -0.27
N ASP A 466 -24.70 2.54 1.00
CA ASP A 466 -23.84 2.95 2.13
C ASP A 466 -22.50 2.20 2.21
N SER A 467 -22.33 1.12 1.44
CA SER A 467 -21.13 0.27 1.50
C SER A 467 -19.84 1.01 1.17
N ALA A 468 -19.89 2.10 0.40
CA ALA A 468 -18.74 2.97 0.17
C ALA A 468 -18.21 3.61 1.47
N SER A 469 -19.07 3.83 2.46
CA SER A 469 -18.70 4.36 3.78
C SER A 469 -17.91 3.35 4.63
N ARG A 470 -17.71 2.12 4.15
CA ARG A 470 -16.90 1.10 4.84
C ARG A 470 -15.40 1.26 4.60
N LEU A 471 -15.02 2.12 3.66
CA LEU A 471 -13.63 2.36 3.29
C LEU A 471 -13.11 3.62 3.98
N GLY A 472 -12.07 3.48 4.81
CA GLY A 472 -11.24 4.57 5.29
C GLY A 472 -9.91 4.60 4.52
N ILE A 473 -9.35 5.79 4.28
CA ILE A 473 -8.02 5.94 3.68
C ILE A 473 -7.22 6.95 4.49
N ARG A 474 -5.92 6.67 4.68
CA ARG A 474 -4.97 7.60 5.31
C ARG A 474 -3.58 7.39 4.75
N VAL A 475 -2.71 8.37 4.97
CA VAL A 475 -1.27 8.22 4.78
C VAL A 475 -0.58 8.05 6.14
N GLU A 476 0.46 7.23 6.20
CA GLU A 476 1.31 7.01 7.39
C GLU A 476 2.78 7.23 7.01
N TRP A 477 3.52 8.03 7.77
CA TRP A 477 4.95 8.26 7.53
C TRP A 477 5.73 8.44 8.83
N HIS A 478 7.05 8.26 8.76
CA HIS A 478 7.95 8.54 9.87
C HIS A 478 8.45 9.98 9.77
N ASP A 479 8.12 10.82 10.75
CA ASP A 479 8.73 12.15 10.89
C ASP A 479 10.10 12.00 11.56
N LYS A 480 11.16 12.17 10.76
CA LYS A 480 12.55 12.07 11.19
C LYS A 480 12.91 13.11 12.26
N THR A 481 12.30 14.29 12.20
CA THR A 481 12.58 15.40 13.14
C THR A 481 12.03 15.07 14.53
N GLN A 482 10.80 14.54 14.57
CA GLN A 482 10.13 14.20 15.83
C GLN A 482 10.41 12.76 16.29
N ARG A 483 11.01 11.93 15.44
CA ARG A 483 11.20 10.48 15.63
C ARG A 483 9.90 9.77 15.98
N LYS A 484 8.83 10.12 15.29
CA LYS A 484 7.47 9.62 15.54
C LYS A 484 6.80 9.26 14.23
N TRP A 485 5.95 8.23 14.27
CA TRP A 485 5.07 7.93 13.16
C TRP A 485 3.85 8.83 13.21
N LEU A 486 3.53 9.43 12.08
CA LEU A 486 2.39 10.32 11.88
C LEU A 486 1.42 9.69 10.90
N SER A 487 0.15 10.04 11.04
CA SER A 487 -0.89 9.66 10.10
C SER A 487 -1.82 10.83 9.77
N LEU A 488 -2.15 10.96 8.49
CA LEU A 488 -3.07 11.98 7.99
C LEU A 488 -4.20 11.29 7.22
N ARG A 489 -5.45 11.55 7.63
CA ARG A 489 -6.64 10.96 7.00
C ARG A 489 -6.90 11.62 5.65
N LEU A 490 -7.30 10.81 4.67
CA LEU A 490 -7.78 11.30 3.38
C LEU A 490 -9.31 11.18 3.35
N GLN A 491 -9.99 12.23 2.89
CA GLN A 491 -11.43 12.21 2.66
C GLN A 491 -11.74 12.89 1.33
N HIS A 492 -12.48 12.21 0.46
CA HIS A 492 -12.85 12.74 -0.83
C HIS A 492 -13.91 13.84 -0.65
N SER A 493 -13.62 14.99 -1.25
CA SER A 493 -14.25 16.26 -0.92
C SER A 493 -15.24 16.73 -2.01
N ASN A 494 -15.07 16.25 -3.24
CA ASN A 494 -15.76 16.77 -4.42
C ASN A 494 -16.97 15.91 -4.78
N TYR A 495 -18.16 16.37 -4.43
CA TYR A 495 -19.40 15.77 -4.92
C TYR A 495 -19.75 16.38 -6.28
N ASN A 496 -19.91 15.55 -7.32
CA ASN A 496 -20.08 15.97 -8.71
C ASN A 496 -21.50 16.47 -9.05
N TRP A 497 -22.18 17.06 -8.08
CA TRP A 497 -23.46 17.76 -8.28
C TRP A 497 -23.43 18.85 -9.37
N PRO A 498 -22.36 19.69 -9.51
CA PRO A 498 -22.34 20.67 -10.60
C PRO A 498 -22.39 20.00 -11.97
N ARG A 499 -21.69 18.87 -12.12
CA ARG A 499 -21.62 18.12 -13.37
C ARG A 499 -22.96 17.45 -13.68
N LEU A 500 -23.60 16.82 -12.69
CA LEU A 500 -24.97 16.30 -12.81
C LEU A 500 -25.96 17.36 -13.32
N HIS A 501 -25.88 18.60 -12.83
CA HIS A 501 -26.77 19.67 -13.30
C HIS A 501 -26.51 20.06 -14.77
N GLN A 502 -25.30 19.87 -15.27
CA GLN A 502 -24.93 20.17 -16.66
C GLN A 502 -25.28 19.01 -17.60
N THR A 503 -24.94 17.78 -17.23
CA THR A 503 -25.07 16.58 -18.07
C THR A 503 -26.44 15.91 -17.95
N ARG A 504 -27.12 16.10 -16.81
CA ARG A 504 -28.30 15.33 -16.38
C ARG A 504 -28.05 13.83 -16.28
N ASP A 505 -26.80 13.39 -16.25
CA ASP A 505 -26.42 11.98 -16.14
C ASP A 505 -26.35 11.56 -14.65
N PRO A 506 -27.19 10.63 -14.17
CA PRO A 506 -27.15 10.16 -12.79
C PRO A 506 -25.82 9.53 -12.40
N GLU A 507 -25.00 9.05 -13.35
CA GLU A 507 -23.67 8.52 -13.08
C GLU A 507 -22.72 9.57 -12.49
N ASP A 508 -22.87 10.84 -12.87
CA ASP A 508 -22.08 11.92 -12.29
C ASP A 508 -22.35 12.10 -10.79
N ALA A 509 -23.57 11.77 -10.32
CA ALA A 509 -23.91 11.83 -8.91
C ALA A 509 -23.23 10.73 -8.09
N ILE A 510 -22.98 9.56 -8.69
CA ILE A 510 -22.52 8.35 -7.98
C ILE A 510 -21.07 7.97 -8.32
N MET A 511 -20.38 8.73 -9.16
CA MET A 511 -19.01 8.44 -9.61
C MET A 511 -18.04 8.16 -8.45
N ASN A 512 -18.09 8.95 -7.37
CA ASN A 512 -17.23 8.72 -6.20
C ASN A 512 -17.61 7.46 -5.41
N TRP A 513 -18.90 7.16 -5.35
CA TRP A 513 -19.37 5.91 -4.77
C TRP A 513 -18.84 4.72 -5.58
N ARG A 514 -18.93 4.77 -6.91
CA ARG A 514 -18.33 3.75 -7.79
C ARG A 514 -16.84 3.62 -7.57
N HIS A 515 -16.12 4.73 -7.44
CA HIS A 515 -14.69 4.73 -7.16
C HIS A 515 -14.36 4.02 -5.84
N ALA A 516 -15.06 4.36 -4.75
CA ALA A 516 -14.88 3.69 -3.45
C ALA A 516 -15.22 2.19 -3.52
N MET A 517 -16.31 1.81 -4.20
CA MET A 517 -16.70 0.41 -4.39
C MET A 517 -15.67 -0.36 -5.23
N LYS A 518 -15.07 0.26 -6.25
CA LYS A 518 -13.97 -0.33 -7.02
C LYS A 518 -12.72 -0.55 -6.17
N LEU A 519 -12.36 0.39 -5.30
CA LEU A 519 -11.25 0.21 -4.36
C LEU A 519 -11.54 -0.93 -3.37
N ILE A 520 -12.75 -1.01 -2.83
CA ILE A 520 -13.16 -2.15 -1.99
C ILE A 520 -13.03 -3.46 -2.78
N GLN A 521 -13.55 -3.52 -4.01
CA GLN A 521 -13.45 -4.70 -4.88
C GLN A 521 -11.99 -5.12 -5.10
N LEU A 522 -11.13 -4.16 -5.42
CA LEU A 522 -9.70 -4.33 -5.67
C LEU A 522 -8.96 -4.90 -4.45
N PHE A 523 -9.14 -4.31 -3.27
CA PHE A 523 -8.43 -4.72 -2.05
C PHE A 523 -9.02 -5.96 -1.38
N GLU A 524 -10.34 -6.13 -1.42
CA GLU A 524 -11.01 -7.32 -0.87
C GLU A 524 -10.95 -8.52 -1.81
N GLY A 525 -10.42 -8.36 -3.03
CA GLY A 525 -10.31 -9.42 -4.03
C GLY A 525 -11.66 -9.96 -4.46
N ILE A 526 -12.64 -9.08 -4.63
CA ILE A 526 -14.03 -9.43 -4.97
C ILE A 526 -14.18 -9.61 -6.48
N GLU A 527 -14.74 -10.75 -6.87
CA GLU A 527 -15.22 -11.01 -8.21
C GLU A 527 -16.75 -10.94 -8.23
N TYR A 528 -17.29 -10.01 -9.02
CA TYR A 528 -18.73 -9.82 -9.11
C TYR A 528 -19.35 -10.83 -10.07
N VAL A 529 -20.46 -11.45 -9.66
CA VAL A 529 -21.27 -12.36 -10.49
C VAL A 529 -22.67 -11.81 -10.73
N GLY A 530 -23.20 -12.12 -11.90
CA GLY A 530 -24.50 -11.64 -12.38
C GLY A 530 -24.54 -11.61 -13.91
N SER A 531 -25.74 -11.57 -14.48
CA SER A 531 -25.96 -11.37 -15.93
C SER A 531 -25.78 -9.91 -16.34
N GLU A 532 -26.15 -8.97 -15.47
CA GLU A 532 -26.07 -7.53 -15.70
C GLU A 532 -25.06 -6.89 -14.75
N MET A 533 -24.04 -6.25 -15.29
CA MET A 533 -22.94 -5.69 -14.49
C MET A 533 -23.19 -4.24 -14.03
N ASP A 534 -24.14 -3.54 -14.63
CA ASP A 534 -24.54 -2.16 -14.28
C ASP A 534 -23.36 -1.19 -14.03
N GLY A 535 -22.38 -1.21 -14.94
CA GLY A 535 -21.17 -0.39 -14.88
C GLY A 535 -20.06 -0.87 -13.94
N PHE A 536 -20.24 -2.02 -13.26
CA PHE A 536 -19.18 -2.65 -12.47
C PHE A 536 -18.31 -3.56 -13.33
N PRO A 537 -16.98 -3.50 -13.19
CA PRO A 537 -16.13 -4.54 -13.76
C PRO A 537 -16.36 -5.87 -13.00
N ARG A 538 -16.35 -7.00 -13.72
CA ARG A 538 -16.40 -8.33 -13.09
C ARG A 538 -15.24 -8.49 -12.11
N ARG A 539 -14.06 -8.02 -12.49
CA ARG A 539 -12.85 -8.11 -11.69
C ARG A 539 -12.02 -6.83 -11.78
N VAL A 540 -11.42 -6.46 -10.66
CA VAL A 540 -10.39 -5.41 -10.55
C VAL A 540 -9.17 -6.00 -9.85
N TRP A 541 -7.96 -5.78 -10.37
CA TRP A 541 -6.74 -6.34 -9.78
C TRP A 541 -5.49 -5.50 -10.08
N PHE A 542 -4.44 -5.68 -9.29
CA PHE A 542 -3.18 -4.93 -9.42
C PHE A 542 -2.20 -5.50 -10.47
N GLY A 543 -2.71 -6.15 -11.53
CA GLY A 543 -1.84 -6.83 -12.48
C GLY A 543 -1.09 -7.98 -11.82
N ASN A 544 0.24 -7.87 -11.75
CA ASN A 544 1.11 -8.86 -11.15
C ASN A 544 1.30 -8.70 -9.63
N LYS A 545 0.87 -7.59 -9.01
CA LYS A 545 0.92 -7.45 -7.54
C LYS A 545 -0.13 -8.32 -6.87
N ARG A 546 0.24 -8.99 -5.78
CA ARG A 546 -0.69 -9.82 -5.00
C ARG A 546 -1.00 -9.13 -3.68
N ILE A 547 -2.17 -9.44 -3.14
CA ILE A 547 -2.49 -9.09 -1.75
C ILE A 547 -2.11 -10.28 -0.90
N VAL A 548 -1.29 -10.06 0.12
CA VAL A 548 -0.79 -11.13 0.98
C VAL A 548 -1.25 -10.92 2.42
N THR A 549 -1.56 -12.02 3.11
CA THR A 549 -1.95 -12.01 4.52
C THR A 549 -0.93 -12.82 5.31
N LEU A 550 -0.52 -12.29 6.46
CA LEU A 550 0.37 -12.99 7.37
C LEU A 550 -0.38 -14.14 8.05
N GLN A 551 0.00 -15.37 7.74
CA GLN A 551 -0.42 -16.54 8.49
C GLN A 551 0.64 -16.86 9.54
N VAL A 552 0.23 -16.90 10.80
CA VAL A 552 1.08 -17.30 11.91
C VAL A 552 0.58 -18.64 12.42
N ASP A 553 1.41 -19.67 12.31
CA ASP A 553 1.21 -20.91 13.05
C ASP A 553 1.78 -20.72 14.45
N HIS A 554 0.88 -20.46 15.41
CA HIS A 554 1.25 -20.29 16.80
C HIS A 554 1.91 -21.53 17.40
N LEU A 555 1.44 -22.74 17.10
CA LEU A 555 2.02 -23.95 17.70
C LEU A 555 3.40 -24.26 17.11
N GLN A 556 3.55 -24.14 15.79
CA GLN A 556 4.85 -24.39 15.15
C GLN A 556 5.81 -23.21 15.26
N GLN A 557 5.34 -22.05 15.74
CA GLN A 557 6.08 -20.80 15.78
C GLN A 557 6.71 -20.52 14.40
N LYS A 558 5.87 -20.60 13.36
CA LYS A 558 6.19 -20.30 11.97
C LYS A 558 5.29 -19.19 11.46
N ALA A 559 5.78 -18.38 10.52
CA ALA A 559 5.00 -17.33 9.91
C ALA A 559 5.31 -17.27 8.42
N LEU A 560 4.26 -17.11 7.61
CA LEU A 560 4.40 -17.03 6.17
C LEU A 560 3.37 -16.08 5.56
N TRP A 561 3.77 -15.39 4.51
CA TRP A 561 2.88 -14.55 3.72
C TRP A 561 2.16 -15.43 2.70
N THR A 562 0.84 -15.57 2.83
CA THR A 562 0.01 -16.24 1.83
C THR A 562 -0.72 -15.26 0.96
N THR A 563 -0.85 -15.57 -0.33
CA THR A 563 -1.78 -14.88 -1.22
C THR A 563 -3.19 -14.96 -0.64
N ARG A 564 -3.86 -13.81 -0.52
CA ARG A 564 -5.24 -13.74 -0.08
C ARG A 564 -6.15 -14.41 -1.12
N PRO A 565 -7.05 -15.33 -0.71
CA PRO A 565 -7.98 -15.93 -1.64
C PRO A 565 -8.96 -14.88 -2.17
N ARG A 566 -9.37 -15.05 -3.43
CA ARG A 566 -10.46 -14.27 -4.02
C ARG A 566 -11.79 -14.73 -3.47
N GLN A 567 -12.75 -13.83 -3.47
CA GLN A 567 -14.12 -14.11 -3.05
C GLN A 567 -15.10 -13.68 -4.14
N THR A 568 -16.16 -14.45 -4.29
CA THR A 568 -17.23 -14.16 -5.24
C THR A 568 -18.39 -13.48 -4.52
N GLN A 569 -18.93 -12.42 -5.10
CA GLN A 569 -20.10 -11.72 -4.57
C GLN A 569 -21.07 -11.36 -5.70
N PRO A 570 -22.39 -11.30 -5.43
CA PRO A 570 -23.31 -10.74 -6.41
C PRO A 570 -22.96 -9.28 -6.68
N VAL A 571 -23.08 -8.85 -7.94
CA VAL A 571 -22.98 -7.44 -8.33
C VAL A 571 -24.00 -6.59 -7.55
N PRO A 572 -23.66 -5.35 -7.14
CA PRO A 572 -24.59 -4.43 -6.49
C PRO A 572 -25.89 -4.28 -7.29
N ARG A 573 -27.03 -4.58 -6.65
CA ARG A 573 -28.35 -4.51 -7.29
C ARG A 573 -28.94 -3.11 -7.21
N ARG A 574 -29.60 -2.67 -8.28
CA ARG A 574 -30.43 -1.47 -8.25
C ARG A 574 -31.60 -1.68 -7.29
N THR A 575 -31.90 -0.64 -6.52
CA THR A 575 -33.13 -0.59 -5.73
C THR A 575 -34.25 0.04 -6.55
N THR A 576 -35.50 -0.30 -6.23
CA THR A 576 -36.66 0.31 -6.89
C THR A 576 -36.98 1.67 -6.27
N PHE A 577 -37.57 2.57 -7.07
CA PHE A 577 -37.99 3.88 -6.56
C PHE A 577 -38.95 3.75 -5.37
N ALA A 578 -39.95 2.84 -5.45
CA ALA A 578 -40.89 2.57 -4.37
C ALA A 578 -40.21 2.09 -3.07
N LYS A 579 -39.21 1.20 -3.17
CA LYS A 579 -38.42 0.73 -2.02
C LYS A 579 -37.67 1.88 -1.36
N ASN A 580 -37.08 2.77 -2.15
CA ASN A 580 -36.42 3.97 -1.62
C ASN A 580 -37.39 4.98 -1.02
N VAL A 581 -38.57 5.18 -1.61
CA VAL A 581 -39.61 6.05 -1.04
C VAL A 581 -40.01 5.55 0.34
N LYS A 582 -40.27 4.24 0.48
CA LYS A 582 -40.56 3.63 1.76
C LYS A 582 -39.42 3.85 2.75
N ALA A 583 -38.19 3.57 2.34
CA ALA A 583 -37.02 3.74 3.21
C ALA A 583 -36.84 5.20 3.68
N ILE A 584 -37.07 6.20 2.81
CA ILE A 584 -36.96 7.62 3.22
C ILE A 584 -38.07 7.96 4.22
N LYS A 585 -39.30 7.50 3.97
CA LYS A 585 -40.42 7.69 4.91
C LYS A 585 -40.11 7.08 6.28
N ASP A 586 -39.60 5.86 6.29
CA ASP A 586 -39.27 5.14 7.53
C ASP A 586 -38.09 5.76 8.30
N THR A 587 -37.16 6.44 7.60
CA THR A 587 -35.89 6.92 8.20
C THR A 587 -35.89 8.42 8.53
N PHE A 588 -36.53 9.26 7.71
CA PHE A 588 -36.33 10.71 7.74
C PHE A 588 -37.62 11.54 7.88
N VAL A 589 -38.79 10.92 7.81
CA VAL A 589 -40.08 11.65 7.93
C VAL A 589 -40.55 11.69 9.36
N ASP A 590 -40.99 12.87 9.76
CA ASP A 590 -41.72 13.13 11.01
C ASP A 590 -42.70 14.28 10.78
N ASP A 591 -43.30 14.81 11.85
CA ASP A 591 -44.25 15.93 11.84
C ASP A 591 -43.66 17.23 11.25
N LYS A 592 -42.33 17.35 11.15
CA LYS A 592 -41.61 18.56 10.73
C LYS A 592 -40.84 18.42 9.43
N THR A 593 -40.86 17.23 8.82
CA THR A 593 -40.30 16.97 7.49
C THR A 593 -41.35 16.33 6.60
N ILE A 594 -41.60 16.92 5.44
CA ILE A 594 -42.57 16.41 4.49
C ILE A 594 -41.91 15.85 3.23
N ILE A 595 -42.53 14.81 2.69
CA ILE A 595 -42.23 14.23 1.38
C ILE A 595 -43.46 14.40 0.52
N ARG A 596 -43.26 14.89 -0.71
CA ARG A 596 -44.32 15.06 -1.70
C ARG A 596 -43.81 14.65 -3.06
N ASP A 597 -44.68 14.03 -3.84
CA ASP A 597 -44.57 13.69 -5.25
C ASP A 597 -45.22 14.74 -6.16
N GLU A 598 -46.06 15.62 -5.62
CA GLU A 598 -46.65 16.77 -6.34
C GLU A 598 -45.71 17.99 -6.43
N GLY A 599 -44.60 17.93 -5.72
CA GLY A 599 -43.56 18.96 -5.75
C GLY A 599 -43.38 19.75 -4.46
N PRO A 600 -42.65 20.87 -4.52
CA PRO A 600 -42.27 21.62 -3.33
C PRO A 600 -43.51 22.27 -2.70
N PRO A 601 -43.58 22.34 -1.36
CA PRO A 601 -44.61 23.10 -0.68
C PRO A 601 -44.64 24.56 -1.17
N PRO A 602 -45.83 25.17 -1.34
CA PRO A 602 -45.95 26.57 -1.75
C PRO A 602 -45.07 27.49 -0.91
N PHE A 603 -44.43 28.48 -1.53
CA PHE A 603 -43.41 29.32 -0.88
C PHE A 603 -43.99 30.19 0.25
N ASP A 604 -45.28 30.50 0.17
CA ASP A 604 -46.09 31.21 1.15
C ASP A 604 -46.68 30.30 2.23
N SER A 605 -46.51 28.98 2.13
CA SER A 605 -47.01 28.01 3.11
C SER A 605 -46.45 28.28 4.52
N PRO A 606 -47.29 28.21 5.57
CA PRO A 606 -46.83 28.35 6.96
C PRO A 606 -45.81 27.28 7.36
N PHE A 607 -45.76 26.15 6.64
CA PHE A 607 -44.76 25.09 6.80
C PHE A 607 -43.32 25.64 6.81
N TRP A 608 -43.03 26.64 5.98
CA TRP A 608 -41.69 27.21 5.86
C TRP A 608 -41.32 28.18 6.98
N ARG A 609 -42.28 28.60 7.81
CA ARG A 609 -42.13 29.70 8.77
C ARG A 609 -42.55 29.29 10.19
N PRO A 610 -42.08 28.14 10.74
CA PRO A 610 -42.47 27.73 12.09
C PRO A 610 -41.87 28.65 13.16
N VAL A 611 -40.76 29.35 12.86
CA VAL A 611 -40.12 30.32 13.76
C VAL A 611 -39.61 31.55 12.99
N GLU A 612 -39.34 32.65 13.70
CA GLU A 612 -38.91 33.93 13.12
C GLU A 612 -37.62 33.82 12.28
N SER A 613 -36.64 33.03 12.74
CA SER A 613 -35.40 32.82 11.99
C SER A 613 -35.62 32.20 10.60
N ASP A 614 -36.70 31.44 10.42
CA ASP A 614 -37.05 30.85 9.12
C ASP A 614 -37.67 31.87 8.18
N VAL A 615 -38.37 32.89 8.68
CA VAL A 615 -38.88 34.01 7.88
C VAL A 615 -37.72 34.74 7.22
N VAL A 616 -36.68 35.06 7.99
CA VAL A 616 -35.45 35.68 7.48
C VAL A 616 -34.74 34.78 6.47
N SER A 617 -34.66 33.47 6.75
CA SER A 617 -34.05 32.49 5.85
C SER A 617 -34.81 32.39 4.52
N MET A 618 -36.14 32.42 4.54
CA MET A 618 -37.00 32.38 3.37
C MET A 618 -36.91 33.66 2.55
N ALA A 619 -36.93 34.84 3.18
CA ALA A 619 -36.72 36.12 2.49
C ALA A 619 -35.41 36.13 1.68
N ARG A 620 -34.33 35.59 2.25
CA ARG A 620 -33.02 35.45 1.58
C ARG A 620 -33.01 34.45 0.41
N ARG A 621 -33.99 33.56 0.29
CA ARG A 621 -34.08 32.60 -0.83
C ARG A 621 -34.64 33.24 -2.10
N GLY A 622 -35.36 34.36 -1.99
CA GLY A 622 -35.92 35.09 -3.13
C GLY A 622 -36.87 34.24 -3.97
N GLY A 623 -37.86 33.61 -3.34
CA GLY A 623 -38.90 32.81 -4.02
C GLY A 623 -38.48 31.39 -4.43
N ARG A 624 -37.25 30.96 -4.13
CA ARG A 624 -36.72 29.66 -4.57
C ARG A 624 -36.85 28.58 -3.51
N THR A 625 -37.47 27.45 -3.88
CA THR A 625 -37.62 26.29 -3.01
C THR A 625 -36.50 25.26 -3.24
N ARG A 626 -36.01 24.67 -2.15
CA ARG A 626 -34.99 23.62 -2.17
C ARG A 626 -35.36 22.51 -1.20
N CYS A 627 -35.20 21.26 -1.64
CA CYS A 627 -35.25 20.10 -0.78
C CYS A 627 -34.02 20.02 0.12
N ASP A 628 -34.07 19.19 1.15
CA ASP A 628 -33.01 19.10 2.16
C ASP A 628 -31.68 18.64 1.53
N LEU A 629 -31.72 17.70 0.58
CA LEU A 629 -30.55 17.29 -0.21
C LEU A 629 -29.91 18.49 -0.92
N CYS A 630 -30.69 19.25 -1.71
CA CYS A 630 -30.16 20.40 -2.45
C CYS A 630 -29.67 21.51 -1.52
N MET A 631 -30.30 21.70 -0.35
CA MET A 631 -29.85 22.66 0.65
C MET A 631 -28.47 22.32 1.22
N VAL A 632 -28.25 21.06 1.59
CA VAL A 632 -27.00 20.59 2.18
C VAL A 632 -25.90 20.48 1.12
N SER A 633 -26.17 19.76 0.02
CA SER A 633 -25.19 19.48 -1.04
C SER A 633 -24.65 20.75 -1.70
N ARG A 634 -25.48 21.77 -1.91
CA ARG A 634 -25.05 23.08 -2.44
C ARG A 634 -23.91 23.69 -1.63
N ARG A 635 -23.97 23.55 -0.31
CA ARG A 635 -23.02 24.21 0.59
C ARG A 635 -21.79 23.35 0.89
N LEU A 636 -21.84 22.04 0.61
CA LEU A 636 -20.70 21.13 0.73
C LEU A 636 -19.66 21.27 -0.39
N VAL A 637 -20.08 21.65 -1.61
CA VAL A 637 -19.18 21.64 -2.78
C VAL A 637 -18.22 22.85 -2.83
N ARG A 638 -18.59 24.00 -2.27
CA ARG A 638 -17.68 25.16 -2.11
C ARG A 638 -18.00 25.96 -0.84
N PRO A 639 -17.42 25.63 0.32
CA PRO A 639 -17.50 26.46 1.52
C PRO A 639 -16.93 27.86 1.22
N GLY A 640 -17.73 28.92 1.40
CA GLY A 640 -17.26 30.31 1.27
C GLY A 640 -17.30 30.95 -0.13
N ALA A 641 -17.65 30.24 -1.20
CA ALA A 641 -17.76 30.84 -2.54
C ALA A 641 -19.03 31.72 -2.65
N SER A 642 -18.84 33.02 -2.90
CA SER A 642 -19.91 34.04 -2.91
C SER A 642 -20.70 34.16 -4.22
N LYS A 643 -20.32 33.48 -5.31
CA LYS A 643 -20.94 33.74 -6.64
C LYS A 643 -21.12 32.48 -7.52
N ARG A 644 -22.37 32.30 -8.00
CA ARG A 644 -22.80 31.68 -9.29
C ARG A 644 -22.88 30.16 -9.50
N LEU A 645 -23.34 29.36 -8.53
CA LEU A 645 -24.02 28.10 -8.87
C LEU A 645 -25.36 28.04 -8.12
N HIS A 646 -26.44 28.32 -8.85
CA HIS A 646 -27.81 28.25 -8.36
C HIS A 646 -28.33 26.82 -8.60
N TRP A 647 -28.15 25.92 -7.62
CA TRP A 647 -28.81 24.60 -7.64
C TRP A 647 -30.13 24.71 -6.91
N ASP A 648 -31.12 25.23 -7.63
CA ASP A 648 -32.50 25.20 -7.19
C ASP A 648 -33.10 23.82 -7.52
N CYS A 649 -34.17 23.44 -6.83
CA CYS A 649 -34.84 22.19 -7.18
C CYS A 649 -35.54 22.35 -8.53
N VAL A 650 -34.90 21.83 -9.58
CA VAL A 650 -35.46 21.71 -10.92
C VAL A 650 -36.01 20.31 -11.07
N ARG A 651 -37.27 20.18 -11.54
CA ARG A 651 -37.89 18.89 -11.87
C ARG A 651 -36.98 18.11 -12.81
N ASP A 652 -36.91 16.80 -12.60
CA ASP A 652 -36.28 15.91 -13.55
C ASP A 652 -37.25 15.55 -14.66
N ASP A 653 -37.17 16.28 -15.77
CA ASP A 653 -38.04 16.08 -16.93
C ASP A 653 -37.72 14.79 -17.70
N ASN A 654 -36.61 14.10 -17.37
CA ASN A 654 -36.25 12.81 -17.97
C ASN A 654 -37.03 11.64 -17.35
N ARG A 655 -37.84 11.88 -16.31
CA ARG A 655 -38.66 10.84 -15.70
C ARG A 655 -39.96 10.62 -16.46
N THR A 656 -40.37 9.37 -16.55
CA THR A 656 -41.59 8.94 -17.24
C THR A 656 -42.77 8.71 -16.31
N ASP A 657 -42.59 8.75 -14.99
CA ASP A 657 -43.59 8.33 -14.00
C ASP A 657 -44.43 9.46 -13.37
N ASP A 658 -44.48 10.63 -13.99
CA ASP A 658 -45.16 11.89 -13.56
C ASP A 658 -44.87 12.38 -12.12
N VAL A 659 -44.05 11.67 -11.36
CA VAL A 659 -43.60 12.07 -10.03
C VAL A 659 -42.73 13.33 -10.13
N TRP A 660 -43.09 14.39 -9.39
CA TRP A 660 -42.22 15.54 -9.22
C TRP A 660 -41.09 15.21 -8.26
N VAL A 661 -39.87 15.23 -8.79
CA VAL A 661 -38.64 15.07 -8.02
C VAL A 661 -37.54 15.91 -8.65
N CYS A 662 -36.66 16.49 -7.83
CA CYS A 662 -35.55 17.26 -8.38
C CYS A 662 -34.47 16.35 -8.97
N VAL A 663 -33.68 16.87 -9.92
CA VAL A 663 -32.60 16.10 -10.57
C VAL A 663 -31.62 15.43 -9.59
N CYS A 664 -31.26 16.08 -8.48
CA CYS A 664 -30.38 15.46 -7.48
C CYS A 664 -31.04 14.26 -6.77
N CYS A 665 -32.32 14.36 -6.41
CA CYS A 665 -33.06 13.28 -5.75
C CYS A 665 -33.39 12.15 -6.72
N SER A 666 -33.71 12.50 -7.98
CA SER A 666 -33.94 11.52 -9.06
C SER A 666 -32.68 10.70 -9.34
N ALA A 667 -31.50 11.33 -9.40
CA ALA A 667 -30.22 10.63 -9.54
C ALA A 667 -29.92 9.67 -8.39
N LEU A 668 -30.45 9.94 -7.18
CA LEU A 668 -30.40 9.03 -6.04
C LEU A 668 -31.60 8.07 -5.96
N ASN A 669 -32.44 8.04 -6.99
CA ASN A 669 -33.63 7.20 -7.14
C ASN A 669 -34.60 7.28 -5.95
N ARG A 670 -34.93 8.49 -5.49
CA ARG A 670 -35.77 8.70 -4.28
C ARG A 670 -36.50 10.05 -4.32
N LEU A 671 -37.50 10.24 -3.46
CA LEU A 671 -38.25 11.51 -3.38
C LEU A 671 -37.46 12.66 -2.72
N CYS A 672 -37.93 13.88 -2.96
CA CYS A 672 -37.48 15.06 -2.23
C CYS A 672 -38.05 15.09 -0.81
N THR A 673 -37.21 15.43 0.16
CA THR A 673 -37.63 15.79 1.52
C THR A 673 -37.53 17.30 1.70
N PHE A 674 -38.46 17.87 2.45
CA PHE A 674 -38.47 19.30 2.74
C PHE A 674 -38.61 19.51 4.24
N SER A 675 -37.77 20.39 4.77
CA SER A 675 -37.77 20.83 6.17
C SER A 675 -37.57 22.35 6.24
N ALA A 676 -38.22 23.02 7.19
CA ALA A 676 -37.88 24.40 7.53
C ALA A 676 -36.40 24.50 7.95
N MET A 677 -35.77 25.67 7.79
CA MET A 677 -34.31 25.80 7.99
C MET A 677 -33.91 25.53 9.45
N SER A 678 -34.70 26.00 10.42
CA SER A 678 -34.51 25.70 11.85
C SER A 678 -34.58 24.20 12.13
N THR A 679 -35.60 23.52 11.61
CA THR A 679 -35.78 22.07 11.71
C THR A 679 -34.59 21.33 11.10
N LEU A 680 -34.20 21.69 9.87
CA LEU A 680 -33.06 21.07 9.21
C LEU A 680 -31.76 21.30 9.97
N ALA A 681 -31.55 22.49 10.56
CA ALA A 681 -30.37 22.78 11.36
C ALA A 681 -30.28 21.94 12.63
N ASN A 682 -31.42 21.71 13.29
CA ASN A 682 -31.48 20.82 14.46
C ASN A 682 -31.20 19.36 14.06
N LYS A 683 -31.80 18.92 12.96
CA LYS A 683 -31.68 17.55 12.46
C LYS A 683 -30.30 17.22 11.91
N TRP A 684 -29.74 18.10 11.09
CA TRP A 684 -28.41 17.96 10.49
C TRP A 684 -27.29 18.30 11.49
N GLY A 685 -27.57 19.15 12.46
CA GLY A 685 -26.59 19.70 13.41
C GLY A 685 -26.05 21.05 12.97
N ASN A 686 -25.71 21.87 13.96
CA ASN A 686 -25.33 23.27 13.81
C ASN A 686 -23.95 23.65 14.38
N HIS A 687 -23.13 22.64 14.70
CA HIS A 687 -21.77 22.87 15.19
C HIS A 687 -20.85 23.43 14.11
N LYS A 688 -19.83 24.17 14.55
CA LYS A 688 -18.77 24.69 13.67
C LYS A 688 -17.80 23.55 13.27
N PRO A 689 -17.13 23.67 12.11
CA PRO A 689 -17.32 24.68 11.07
C PRO A 689 -18.65 24.51 10.33
N SER A 690 -19.35 25.62 10.10
CA SER A 690 -20.61 25.63 9.36
C SER A 690 -20.34 25.66 7.85
N LEU A 691 -21.25 25.08 7.06
CA LEU A 691 -21.15 25.02 5.60
C LEU A 691 -21.05 26.41 4.95
N THR A 692 -21.67 27.42 5.56
CA THR A 692 -21.48 28.84 5.19
C THR A 692 -21.57 29.73 6.44
N GLN A 693 -21.01 30.94 6.36
CA GLN A 693 -21.15 31.97 7.41
C GLN A 693 -22.61 32.41 7.67
N TYR A 694 -23.52 32.13 6.73
CA TYR A 694 -24.91 32.59 6.78
C TYR A 694 -25.90 31.47 7.06
N ALA A 695 -25.42 30.26 7.37
CA ALA A 695 -26.29 29.14 7.65
C ALA A 695 -25.74 28.22 8.75
N PRO A 696 -26.56 27.87 9.74
CA PRO A 696 -26.14 27.08 10.89
C PRO A 696 -26.10 25.58 10.56
N LEU A 697 -25.77 25.17 9.33
CA LEU A 697 -25.60 23.74 9.02
C LEU A 697 -24.15 23.37 9.20
N SER A 698 -23.88 22.36 10.03
CA SER A 698 -22.53 21.84 10.21
C SER A 698 -21.97 21.26 8.91
N MET A 699 -20.67 21.44 8.68
CA MET A 699 -20.00 20.79 7.54
C MET A 699 -19.76 19.29 7.75
N CYS A 700 -19.72 18.85 9.01
CA CYS A 700 -19.39 17.47 9.39
C CYS A 700 -20.48 16.96 10.32
N SER A 701 -21.65 16.66 9.76
CA SER A 701 -22.80 16.20 10.56
C SER A 701 -22.49 14.89 11.29
N ARG A 702 -22.77 14.87 12.59
CA ARG A 702 -22.64 13.68 13.45
C ARG A 702 -23.99 12.99 13.72
N THR A 703 -25.07 13.52 13.15
CA THR A 703 -26.43 13.01 13.31
C THR A 703 -26.74 11.93 12.28
N GLU A 704 -27.84 11.19 12.45
CA GLU A 704 -28.34 10.24 11.44
C GLU A 704 -28.73 10.93 10.11
N TRP A 705 -29.03 12.23 10.14
CA TRP A 705 -29.37 13.01 8.94
C TRP A 705 -28.22 13.15 7.95
N ARG A 706 -26.97 12.89 8.37
CA ARG A 706 -25.83 12.82 7.45
C ARG A 706 -26.05 11.81 6.34
N PHE A 707 -26.79 10.73 6.61
CA PHE A 707 -27.07 9.65 5.66
C PHE A 707 -28.09 10.03 4.58
N MET A 708 -28.61 11.26 4.59
CA MET A 708 -29.39 11.77 3.46
C MET A 708 -28.52 12.11 2.26
N THR A 709 -27.27 12.53 2.41
CA THR A 709 -26.44 12.93 1.27
C THR A 709 -25.05 12.34 1.39
N PHE A 710 -24.19 12.59 0.41
CA PHE A 710 -22.79 12.36 0.63
C PHE A 710 -22.28 13.34 1.70
N TYR A 711 -21.54 12.83 2.68
CA TYR A 711 -21.19 13.58 3.89
C TYR A 711 -19.70 13.51 4.19
N ARG A 712 -19.26 14.44 5.03
CA ARG A 712 -17.92 14.47 5.64
C ARG A 712 -18.04 14.18 7.12
N THR A 713 -17.00 13.59 7.66
CA THR A 713 -16.85 13.38 9.12
C THR A 713 -15.65 14.13 9.68
N LEU A 714 -14.78 14.66 8.81
CA LEU A 714 -13.60 15.43 9.18
C LEU A 714 -13.75 16.89 8.74
N THR A 715 -13.42 17.79 9.65
CA THR A 715 -13.31 19.23 9.41
C THR A 715 -12.05 19.55 8.60
N PRO A 716 -11.92 20.77 8.02
CA PRO A 716 -10.74 21.13 7.24
C PRO A 716 -9.47 21.14 8.11
N ALA A 717 -9.60 21.53 9.38
CA ALA A 717 -8.53 21.47 10.36
C ALA A 717 -8.10 20.01 10.62
N GLU A 718 -9.05 19.11 10.87
CA GLU A 718 -8.74 17.68 11.06
C GLU A 718 -8.14 17.02 9.81
N LEU A 719 -8.47 17.50 8.60
CA LEU A 719 -7.84 17.05 7.34
C LEU A 719 -6.44 17.63 7.12
N GLN A 720 -6.03 18.63 7.91
CA GLN A 720 -4.70 19.24 7.85
C GLN A 720 -3.79 18.74 8.97
N THR A 721 -4.35 18.32 10.11
CA THR A 721 -3.57 17.92 11.28
C THR A 721 -3.25 16.43 11.25
N ALA A 722 -1.96 16.08 11.19
CA ALA A 722 -1.52 14.71 11.37
C ALA A 722 -1.57 14.29 12.84
N GLN A 723 -1.82 13.00 13.07
CA GLN A 723 -1.88 12.40 14.40
C GLN A 723 -0.73 11.43 14.61
N THR A 724 -0.15 11.41 15.82
CA THR A 724 0.86 10.42 16.17
C THR A 724 0.24 9.03 16.27
N ILE A 725 0.91 8.04 15.68
CA ILE A 725 0.53 6.63 15.73
C ILE A 725 1.70 5.77 16.22
N ALA A 726 1.41 4.55 16.63
CA ALA A 726 2.45 3.55 16.89
C ALA A 726 3.16 3.18 15.58
N ALA A 727 4.44 2.79 15.69
CA ALA A 727 5.21 2.34 14.53
C ALA A 727 4.48 1.17 13.82
N PRO A 728 4.19 1.30 12.51
CA PRO A 728 3.54 0.26 11.76
C PRO A 728 4.48 -0.93 11.57
N PHE A 729 3.89 -2.12 11.42
CA PHE A 729 4.63 -3.33 11.11
C PHE A 729 5.37 -3.17 9.76
N GLY A 730 6.70 -3.40 9.76
CA GLY A 730 7.55 -3.27 8.59
C GLY A 730 8.33 -1.95 8.48
N ASP A 731 8.09 -0.98 9.37
CA ASP A 731 8.90 0.24 9.59
C ASP A 731 9.26 1.09 8.34
N GLU A 732 10.23 2.00 8.50
CA GLU A 732 10.69 2.97 7.49
C GLU A 732 11.56 2.30 6.40
N LYS A 733 12.25 1.20 6.72
CA LYS A 733 13.17 0.53 5.81
C LYS A 733 12.45 0.10 4.53
N ASN A 734 11.25 -0.40 4.71
CA ASN A 734 10.32 -0.75 3.66
C ASN A 734 9.96 0.43 2.73
N LEU A 735 9.85 1.67 3.22
CA LEU A 735 9.56 2.82 2.34
C LEU A 735 10.78 3.21 1.50
N ILE A 736 11.98 3.09 2.07
CA ILE A 736 13.24 3.33 1.37
C ILE A 736 13.42 2.27 0.26
N ASP A 737 13.25 1.00 0.61
CA ASP A 737 13.17 -0.13 -0.32
C ASP A 737 12.18 0.10 -1.49
N PHE A 738 11.07 0.79 -1.22
CA PHE A 738 10.09 1.13 -2.25
C PHE A 738 10.61 2.17 -3.24
N ALA A 739 11.23 3.23 -2.72
CA ALA A 739 11.78 4.30 -3.54
C ALA A 739 12.89 3.80 -4.46
N ASP A 740 13.73 2.91 -3.93
CA ASP A 740 14.77 2.20 -4.66
C ASP A 740 14.23 1.48 -5.91
N VAL A 741 13.11 0.77 -5.78
CA VAL A 741 12.54 0.03 -6.92
C VAL A 741 11.79 0.94 -7.90
N GLU A 742 11.04 1.93 -7.41
CA GLU A 742 10.35 2.88 -8.30
C GLU A 742 11.33 3.70 -9.15
N GLU A 743 12.53 4.00 -8.63
CA GLU A 743 13.60 4.63 -9.39
C GLU A 743 13.97 3.83 -10.65
N GLU A 744 14.11 2.52 -10.50
CA GLU A 744 14.48 1.61 -11.59
C GLU A 744 13.31 1.42 -12.58
N GLU A 745 12.05 1.44 -12.12
CA GLU A 745 10.87 1.36 -13.00
C GLU A 745 10.66 2.61 -13.89
N GLN A 746 10.98 3.81 -13.39
CA GLN A 746 10.90 5.06 -14.17
C GLN A 746 11.82 5.05 -15.41
N GLU A 747 12.78 4.13 -15.47
CA GLU A 747 13.68 3.94 -16.61
C GLU A 747 12.99 3.39 -17.87
N VAL A 748 11.86 2.66 -17.72
CA VAL A 748 11.25 1.88 -18.82
C VAL A 748 9.89 2.41 -19.28
N ALA A 749 9.40 3.49 -18.66
CA ALA A 749 8.05 4.00 -18.83
C ALA A 749 7.97 5.35 -19.55
N VAL A 750 9.04 5.81 -20.21
CA VAL A 750 8.96 6.96 -21.14
C VAL A 750 8.58 6.41 -22.52
N PRO A 751 7.32 6.54 -22.97
CA PRO A 751 6.98 6.30 -24.36
C PRO A 751 7.64 7.39 -25.21
N GLU A 752 7.97 7.05 -26.45
CA GLU A 752 8.62 7.95 -27.41
C GLU A 752 7.73 9.11 -27.89
N GLU A 753 6.47 9.19 -27.46
CA GLU A 753 5.45 10.06 -28.09
C GLU A 753 5.26 11.46 -27.45
N ASP A 754 5.83 11.77 -26.28
CA ASP A 754 5.55 13.06 -25.60
C ASP A 754 6.54 14.20 -25.95
N LEU A 755 7.21 14.20 -27.12
CA LEU A 755 8.23 15.22 -27.45
C LEU A 755 8.22 15.72 -28.91
N GLU A 756 7.04 15.91 -29.52
CA GLU A 756 6.92 16.78 -30.71
C GLU A 756 6.38 18.19 -30.39
N GLU A 757 6.16 18.55 -29.13
CA GLU A 757 5.81 19.91 -28.74
C GLU A 757 6.92 20.52 -27.89
N ASP A 758 7.97 21.00 -28.55
CA ASP A 758 8.78 22.17 -28.16
C ASP A 758 9.86 22.40 -29.25
N GLU A 759 9.41 22.83 -30.44
CA GLU A 759 10.17 23.73 -31.33
C GLU A 759 9.39 25.02 -31.54
#